data_AF-A0A2A9MR28-F1
#
_entry.id   AF-A0A2A9MR28-F1
#
_cell.length_a   1.000
_cell.length_b   1.000
_cell.length_c   1.000
_cell.angle_alpha   90.00
_cell.angle_beta   90.00
_cell.angle_gamma   90.00
#
_symmetry.space_group_name_H-M   'P 1'
#
loop_
_entity.id
_entity.type
_entity.pdbx_description
1 polymer ?
#
loop_
_entity_poly.entity_id
_entity_poly.type
_entity_poly.pdbx_seq_one_letter_code
_entity_poly.pdbx_strand_id
1 'polypeptide(L)'
;MPDSQWEETLVTATRRLIVQLRQTGHPVPEVYAAYCLCATRDDEHDFLINKLICIEDEGEIGVQRAADRILQERGPEIACLKLQAMHEATLADEKRLLLRFEDRTANEIANENSSTLFSCLTVPYEKIVGLSHAVLKDADRMKALYKKVLHLCVTRFRRAPWLEGGESQDEVIEDTRAALESAFPITGLRSLFGLPLVDRRRYLEELCFIILGIRVFNSQTGRATSASVPDPRNLLASHSPDILQSLERDIEEGQGLTDEFARILVRPPPEVSREKDWKDIADDHIYLAQLVAYKRALLTALFETRHQLKEAVSECISEILRIREELGGKQCASRDDVFPMFSRLGITYETAFLNHRKLCSLERLVTSLAKLGAEYVSPPASTFRVTSNCLDAGSSDSSGSGLAADTAACATEANEQQAEEDAIEEVARVADRESGGLLELGGRCAWCLAKYGALVPANLAIRTASHDGHAYAFSTIEGAKEFAQDPAGFVLEIQLRLKRQPALIHLLDLDRFYPRTSLRNILKLQKRSTEKFCERETVRLGGDGTAVDQLPFLLQEPRNADAAVMTPVHFETIQKDTSYHWNEWDLRRRALAMADLMDKATRSSQTTVSHCRREQEAQVYLLKEKAQNTMKCKGTAAIRGKKYIAGLRGKAERQPHTVRIELDL
;
A
#
# COMPACT_ATOMS: atom_id res chain seq x y z
N MET A 1 22.08 1.70 -11.46
CA MET A 1 20.95 2.24 -12.24
C MET A 1 20.10 3.10 -11.32
N PRO A 2 19.74 4.35 -11.67
CA PRO A 2 18.81 5.13 -10.85
C PRO A 2 17.40 4.56 -10.98
N ASP A 3 16.73 4.32 -9.84
CA ASP A 3 15.42 3.66 -9.80
C ASP A 3 14.36 4.38 -10.65
N SER A 4 14.45 5.69 -10.82
CA SER A 4 13.48 6.49 -11.58
C SER A 4 13.39 6.17 -13.07
N GLN A 5 14.52 5.84 -13.73
CA GLN A 5 14.52 5.51 -15.16
C GLN A 5 13.88 4.13 -15.39
N TRP A 6 14.17 3.19 -14.50
CA TRP A 6 13.55 1.87 -14.50
C TRP A 6 12.02 1.94 -14.38
N GLU A 7 11.51 2.75 -13.46
CA GLU A 7 10.06 2.91 -13.24
C GLU A 7 9.33 3.38 -14.51
N GLU A 8 9.91 4.34 -15.24
CA GLU A 8 9.31 4.91 -16.45
C GLU A 8 9.31 3.90 -17.61
N THR A 9 10.40 3.15 -17.77
CA THR A 9 10.50 2.08 -18.77
C THR A 9 9.48 0.97 -18.50
N LEU A 10 9.34 0.52 -17.25
CA LEU A 10 8.37 -0.52 -16.87
C LEU A 10 6.94 -0.08 -17.18
N VAL A 11 6.56 1.14 -16.80
CA VAL A 11 5.20 1.66 -17.05
C VAL A 11 4.91 1.72 -18.55
N THR A 12 5.88 2.18 -19.34
CA THR A 12 5.74 2.29 -20.80
C THR A 12 5.61 0.92 -21.47
N ALA A 13 6.48 -0.02 -21.11
CA ALA A 13 6.45 -1.38 -21.64
C ALA A 13 5.18 -2.15 -21.23
N THR A 14 4.72 -1.98 -19.98
CA THR A 14 3.46 -2.56 -19.48
C THR A 14 2.27 -2.06 -20.30
N ARG A 15 2.21 -0.75 -20.59
CA ARG A 15 1.13 -0.18 -21.42
C ARG A 15 1.13 -0.76 -22.83
N ARG A 16 2.31 -0.87 -23.46
CA ARG A 16 2.44 -1.49 -24.79
C ARG A 16 1.94 -2.94 -24.79
N LEU A 17 2.36 -3.73 -23.80
CA LEU A 17 1.91 -5.12 -23.64
C LEU A 17 0.38 -5.23 -23.52
N ILE A 18 -0.24 -4.37 -22.70
CA ILE A 18 -1.72 -4.37 -22.54
C ILE A 18 -2.42 -4.01 -23.85
N VAL A 19 -1.90 -3.04 -24.61
CA VAL A 19 -2.45 -2.66 -25.92
C VAL A 19 -2.39 -3.85 -26.88
N GLN A 20 -1.23 -4.50 -26.99
CA GLN A 20 -1.03 -5.65 -27.87
C GLN A 20 -1.97 -6.80 -27.51
N LEU A 21 -2.04 -7.17 -26.22
CA LEU A 21 -2.91 -8.26 -25.77
C LEU A 21 -4.41 -7.95 -25.98
N ARG A 22 -4.80 -6.68 -25.85
CA ARG A 22 -6.17 -6.25 -26.16
C ARG A 22 -6.49 -6.33 -27.65
N GLN A 23 -5.54 -5.98 -28.52
CA GLN A 23 -5.69 -6.13 -29.99
C GLN A 23 -5.85 -7.61 -30.39
N THR A 24 -5.20 -8.53 -29.67
CA THR A 24 -5.36 -9.98 -29.85
C THR A 24 -6.62 -10.56 -29.17
N GLY A 25 -7.47 -9.72 -28.54
CA GLY A 25 -8.72 -10.16 -27.91
C GLY A 25 -8.59 -10.72 -26.49
N HIS A 26 -7.43 -10.57 -25.84
CA HIS A 26 -7.13 -11.10 -24.50
C HIS A 26 -6.81 -9.98 -23.51
N PRO A 27 -7.81 -9.24 -22.99
CA PRO A 27 -7.55 -8.17 -22.02
C PRO A 27 -7.06 -8.74 -20.68
N VAL A 28 -5.97 -8.18 -20.16
CA VAL A 28 -5.37 -8.58 -18.89
C VAL A 28 -5.26 -7.40 -17.89
N PRO A 29 -5.31 -7.65 -16.58
CA PRO A 29 -5.05 -6.63 -15.56
C PRO A 29 -3.63 -6.08 -15.64
N GLU A 30 -3.45 -4.78 -15.36
CA GLU A 30 -2.16 -4.10 -15.45
C GLU A 30 -1.09 -4.69 -14.53
N VAL A 31 -1.46 -5.05 -13.29
CA VAL A 31 -0.54 -5.71 -12.32
C VAL A 31 -0.01 -7.01 -12.89
N TYR A 32 -0.89 -7.82 -13.48
CA TYR A 32 -0.52 -9.11 -14.04
C TYR A 32 0.40 -8.95 -15.26
N ALA A 33 0.07 -8.00 -16.16
CA ALA A 33 0.92 -7.69 -17.31
C ALA A 33 2.33 -7.23 -16.90
N ALA A 34 2.40 -6.29 -15.94
CA ALA A 34 3.69 -5.80 -15.41
C ALA A 34 4.48 -6.94 -14.74
N TYR A 35 3.79 -7.81 -13.99
CA TYR A 35 4.43 -8.92 -13.30
C TYR A 35 4.98 -9.98 -14.26
N CYS A 36 4.21 -10.35 -15.29
CA CYS A 36 4.68 -11.23 -16.36
C CYS A 36 5.89 -10.63 -17.09
N LEU A 37 5.85 -9.32 -17.40
CA LEU A 37 6.96 -8.65 -18.06
C LEU A 37 8.25 -8.71 -17.21
N CYS A 38 8.14 -8.44 -15.90
CA CYS A 38 9.29 -8.54 -14.98
C CYS A 38 9.80 -9.97 -14.82
N ALA A 39 8.90 -10.96 -14.87
CA ALA A 39 9.24 -12.38 -14.82
C ALA A 39 9.74 -12.95 -16.16
N THR A 40 9.82 -12.14 -17.23
CA THR A 40 10.28 -12.60 -18.56
C THR A 40 11.80 -12.71 -18.59
N ARG A 41 12.29 -13.79 -19.21
CA ARG A 41 13.69 -14.22 -19.17
C ARG A 41 14.32 -14.16 -20.55
N ASP A 42 15.63 -14.00 -20.56
CA ASP A 42 16.44 -14.09 -21.75
C ASP A 42 16.90 -15.54 -22.02
N ASP A 43 17.55 -15.77 -23.16
CA ASP A 43 18.05 -17.09 -23.56
C ASP A 43 19.13 -17.63 -22.59
N GLU A 44 19.77 -16.73 -21.82
CA GLU A 44 20.70 -17.04 -20.74
C GLU A 44 20.03 -17.27 -19.36
N HIS A 45 18.69 -17.33 -19.32
CA HIS A 45 17.88 -17.44 -18.09
C HIS A 45 18.04 -16.28 -17.09
N ASP A 46 18.56 -15.14 -17.50
CA ASP A 46 18.53 -13.91 -16.70
C ASP A 46 17.25 -13.11 -16.98
N PHE A 47 16.83 -12.28 -16.03
CA PHE A 47 15.62 -11.46 -16.20
C PHE A 47 15.86 -10.39 -17.27
N LEU A 48 15.04 -10.39 -18.33
CA LEU A 48 15.12 -9.36 -19.39
C LEU A 48 14.95 -7.96 -18.80
N ILE A 49 14.22 -7.85 -17.70
CA ILE A 49 14.02 -6.61 -16.95
C ILE A 49 15.34 -5.93 -16.53
N ASN A 50 16.41 -6.72 -16.34
CA ASN A 50 17.72 -6.21 -16.01
C ASN A 50 18.47 -5.66 -17.23
N LYS A 51 18.13 -6.16 -18.43
CA LYS A 51 18.73 -5.79 -19.73
C LYS A 51 17.91 -4.71 -20.48
N LEU A 52 16.61 -4.60 -20.21
CA LEU A 52 15.57 -3.73 -20.81
C LEU A 52 15.86 -2.20 -20.88
N ILE A 53 17.03 -1.75 -20.43
CA ILE A 53 17.41 -0.32 -20.35
C ILE A 53 18.45 0.05 -21.43
N CYS A 54 18.99 -0.91 -22.18
CA CYS A 54 20.14 -0.63 -23.04
C CYS A 54 19.80 -0.32 -24.51
N ILE A 55 18.71 -0.84 -25.08
CA ILE A 55 18.42 -0.74 -26.53
C ILE A 55 16.89 -0.73 -26.78
N GLU A 56 16.39 0.16 -27.63
CA GLU A 56 14.96 0.26 -28.01
C GLU A 56 14.39 -1.10 -28.50
N ASP A 57 15.22 -1.89 -29.18
CA ASP A 57 14.88 -3.21 -29.73
C ASP A 57 14.71 -4.32 -28.66
N GLU A 58 15.50 -4.30 -27.57
CA GLU A 58 15.41 -5.31 -26.50
C GLU A 58 14.14 -5.17 -25.66
N GLY A 59 13.62 -3.93 -25.55
CA GLY A 59 12.35 -3.66 -24.91
C GLY A 59 11.16 -4.25 -25.67
N GLU A 60 11.20 -4.20 -26.99
CA GLU A 60 10.19 -4.84 -27.84
C GLU A 60 10.27 -6.37 -27.75
N ILE A 61 11.48 -6.95 -27.75
CA ILE A 61 11.67 -8.39 -27.55
C ILE A 61 11.08 -8.84 -26.21
N GLY A 62 11.31 -8.08 -25.14
CA GLY A 62 10.75 -8.37 -23.82
C GLY A 62 9.22 -8.34 -23.79
N VAL A 63 8.61 -7.34 -24.43
CA VAL A 63 7.14 -7.23 -24.56
C VAL A 63 6.57 -8.36 -25.41
N GLN A 64 7.21 -8.68 -26.53
CA GLN A 64 6.79 -9.76 -27.43
C GLN A 64 6.84 -11.12 -26.71
N ARG A 65 7.97 -11.43 -26.05
CA ARG A 65 8.12 -12.66 -25.26
C ARG A 65 7.10 -12.73 -24.12
N ALA A 66 6.85 -11.62 -23.41
CA ALA A 66 5.82 -11.59 -22.37
C ALA A 66 4.41 -11.83 -22.93
N ALA A 67 4.09 -11.29 -24.11
CA ALA A 67 2.82 -11.53 -24.79
C ALA A 67 2.67 -12.99 -25.22
N ASP A 68 3.71 -13.57 -25.83
CA ASP A 68 3.73 -14.98 -26.24
C ASP A 68 3.56 -15.90 -25.04
N ARG A 69 4.21 -15.62 -23.91
CA ARG A 69 4.02 -16.35 -22.66
C ARG A 69 2.55 -16.30 -22.22
N ILE A 70 1.95 -15.11 -22.14
CA ILE A 70 0.55 -14.97 -21.71
C ILE A 70 -0.43 -15.69 -22.65
N LEU A 71 -0.16 -15.72 -23.96
CA LEU A 71 -1.06 -16.30 -24.96
C LEU A 71 -0.86 -17.80 -25.18
N GLN A 72 0.39 -18.28 -25.15
CA GLN A 72 0.78 -19.62 -25.60
C GLN A 72 1.09 -20.57 -24.43
N GLU A 73 1.64 -20.08 -23.31
CA GLU A 73 1.99 -20.92 -22.17
C GLU A 73 0.78 -21.11 -21.24
N ARG A 74 0.19 -22.31 -21.23
CA ARG A 74 -0.78 -22.75 -20.20
C ARG A 74 -0.08 -23.49 -19.06
N GLY A 75 1.10 -23.03 -18.68
CA GLY A 75 1.94 -23.67 -17.68
C GLY A 75 1.60 -23.26 -16.24
N PRO A 76 2.02 -24.08 -15.25
CA PRO A 76 1.85 -23.83 -13.82
C PRO A 76 2.48 -22.51 -13.37
N GLU A 77 3.62 -22.13 -13.96
CA GLU A 77 4.33 -20.88 -13.66
C GLU A 77 3.45 -19.65 -13.93
N ILE A 78 2.84 -19.55 -15.12
CA ILE A 78 1.96 -18.44 -15.48
C ILE A 78 0.68 -18.44 -14.66
N ALA A 79 0.12 -19.63 -14.41
CA ALA A 79 -1.03 -19.77 -13.52
C ALA A 79 -0.72 -19.23 -12.11
N CYS A 80 0.46 -19.54 -11.57
CA CYS A 80 0.94 -18.98 -10.30
C CYS A 80 1.07 -17.46 -10.37
N LEU A 81 1.74 -16.90 -11.40
CA LEU A 81 1.88 -15.44 -11.54
C LEU A 81 0.52 -14.73 -11.64
N LYS A 82 -0.44 -15.31 -12.37
CA LYS A 82 -1.82 -14.80 -12.49
C LYS A 82 -2.52 -14.82 -11.15
N LEU A 83 -2.39 -15.92 -10.41
CA LEU A 83 -2.95 -16.10 -9.08
C LEU A 83 -2.38 -15.08 -8.08
N GLN A 84 -1.05 -14.87 -8.05
CA GLN A 84 -0.37 -13.88 -7.20
C GLN A 84 -0.81 -12.46 -7.53
N ALA A 85 -0.74 -12.09 -8.81
CA ALA A 85 -1.10 -10.74 -9.26
C ALA A 85 -2.56 -10.42 -8.93
N MET A 86 -3.48 -11.37 -9.11
CA MET A 86 -4.90 -11.14 -8.85
C MET A 86 -5.24 -11.01 -7.37
N HIS A 87 -4.66 -11.86 -6.53
CA HIS A 87 -4.81 -11.77 -5.08
C HIS A 87 -4.24 -10.45 -4.54
N GLU A 88 -2.98 -10.16 -4.83
CA GLU A 88 -2.28 -9.00 -4.27
C GLU A 88 -2.80 -7.66 -4.82
N ALA A 89 -3.22 -7.60 -6.10
CA ALA A 89 -3.83 -6.40 -6.65
C ALA A 89 -5.13 -6.03 -5.93
N THR A 90 -5.98 -7.03 -5.68
CA THR A 90 -7.27 -6.83 -5.00
C THR A 90 -7.06 -6.36 -3.56
N LEU A 91 -6.13 -7.00 -2.82
CA LEU A 91 -5.80 -6.58 -1.46
C LEU A 91 -5.12 -5.21 -1.42
N ALA A 92 -4.27 -4.89 -2.40
CA ALA A 92 -3.65 -3.58 -2.51
C ALA A 92 -4.69 -2.48 -2.78
N ASP A 93 -5.68 -2.74 -3.63
CA ASP A 93 -6.77 -1.80 -3.90
C ASP A 93 -7.62 -1.55 -2.65
N GLU A 94 -7.96 -2.58 -1.89
CA GLU A 94 -8.68 -2.40 -0.62
C GLU A 94 -7.84 -1.64 0.43
N LYS A 95 -6.56 -1.98 0.59
CA LYS A 95 -5.65 -1.21 1.47
C LYS A 95 -5.52 0.25 1.01
N ARG A 96 -5.42 0.51 -0.29
CA ARG A 96 -5.38 1.88 -0.86
C ARG A 96 -6.65 2.64 -0.52
N LEU A 97 -7.80 1.98 -0.58
CA LEU A 97 -9.06 2.59 -0.25
C LEU A 97 -9.12 2.93 1.24
N LEU A 98 -8.78 1.99 2.14
CA LEU A 98 -8.72 2.23 3.58
C LEU A 98 -7.75 3.37 3.95
N LEU A 99 -6.53 3.37 3.40
CA LEU A 99 -5.54 4.43 3.66
C LEU A 99 -6.01 5.81 3.21
N ARG A 100 -6.78 5.94 2.12
CA ARG A 100 -7.41 7.22 1.72
C ARG A 100 -8.42 7.75 2.74
N PHE A 101 -8.88 6.90 3.67
CA PHE A 101 -9.73 7.28 4.79
C PHE A 101 -8.91 7.48 6.08
N GLU A 102 -7.92 6.62 6.35
CA GLU A 102 -7.06 6.65 7.56
C GLU A 102 -5.97 7.74 7.56
N ASP A 103 -5.36 8.09 6.42
CA ASP A 103 -4.35 9.18 6.31
C ASP A 103 -4.90 10.56 6.74
N ARG A 104 -6.21 10.64 7.05
CA ARG A 104 -6.87 11.83 7.59
C ARG A 104 -6.68 12.03 9.09
N THR A 105 -6.26 11.02 9.87
CA THR A 105 -6.05 11.17 11.33
C THR A 105 -4.59 11.35 11.74
N ALA A 106 -3.63 10.77 10.99
CA ALA A 106 -2.21 10.75 11.39
C ALA A 106 -1.35 11.84 10.73
N ASN A 107 -1.58 12.17 9.45
CA ASN A 107 -0.74 13.16 8.74
C ASN A 107 -1.05 14.62 9.09
N GLU A 108 -2.06 14.89 9.93
CA GLU A 108 -2.33 16.24 10.47
C GLU A 108 -1.33 16.67 11.56
N ILE A 109 -0.54 15.74 12.13
CA ILE A 109 0.37 16.06 13.25
C ILE A 109 1.84 16.18 12.79
N ALA A 110 2.23 15.61 11.65
CA ALA A 110 3.65 15.35 11.38
C ALA A 110 4.31 16.12 10.23
N ASN A 111 3.62 16.63 9.20
CA ASN A 111 4.35 17.27 8.08
C ASN A 111 3.51 18.25 7.24
N GLU A 112 3.92 19.53 7.24
CA GLU A 112 3.43 20.57 6.32
C GLU A 112 3.97 20.41 4.87
N ASN A 113 4.85 19.43 4.61
CA ASN A 113 5.64 19.34 3.37
C ASN A 113 5.33 18.15 2.44
N SER A 114 4.28 17.35 2.67
CA SER A 114 3.97 16.19 1.81
C SER A 114 2.77 16.47 0.89
N SER A 115 3.04 17.02 -0.29
CA SER A 115 2.03 17.54 -1.22
C SER A 115 1.46 16.52 -2.22
N THR A 116 1.65 15.21 -2.03
CA THR A 116 1.36 14.22 -3.10
C THR A 116 0.37 13.10 -2.77
N LEU A 117 -0.56 13.28 -1.82
CA LEU A 117 -1.60 12.26 -1.51
C LEU A 117 -3.04 12.78 -1.59
N PHE A 118 -3.27 13.84 -2.38
CA PHE A 118 -4.43 14.70 -2.17
C PHE A 118 -5.17 15.05 -3.47
N SER A 119 -5.87 14.10 -4.10
CA SER A 119 -6.49 14.38 -5.41
C SER A 119 -8.02 14.43 -5.47
N CYS A 120 -8.80 13.61 -4.74
CA CYS A 120 -10.25 13.55 -4.99
C CYS A 120 -11.13 14.45 -4.09
N LEU A 121 -10.72 14.71 -2.84
CA LEU A 121 -11.49 15.53 -1.90
C LEU A 121 -10.80 16.85 -1.55
N THR A 122 -9.47 16.90 -1.54
CA THR A 122 -8.69 18.12 -1.31
C THR A 122 -8.99 19.22 -2.29
N VAL A 123 -9.10 18.89 -3.58
CA VAL A 123 -9.38 19.91 -4.60
C VAL A 123 -10.75 20.58 -4.34
N PRO A 124 -11.84 19.83 -4.04
CA PRO A 124 -13.07 20.41 -3.51
C PRO A 124 -12.90 21.20 -2.21
N TYR A 125 -12.20 20.67 -1.20
CA TYR A 125 -11.97 21.35 0.08
C TYR A 125 -11.20 22.65 -0.10
N GLU A 126 -10.08 22.67 -0.83
CA GLU A 126 -9.27 23.85 -1.13
C GLU A 126 -10.04 24.88 -1.95
N LYS A 127 -10.84 24.44 -2.93
CA LYS A 127 -11.72 25.33 -3.72
C LYS A 127 -12.85 25.96 -2.89
N ILE A 128 -13.16 25.44 -1.70
CA ILE A 128 -14.16 26.00 -0.77
C ILE A 128 -13.45 26.81 0.32
N VAL A 129 -12.43 26.23 0.96
CA VAL A 129 -11.68 26.80 2.09
C VAL A 129 -10.82 27.98 1.65
N GLY A 130 -10.22 27.95 0.47
CA GLY A 130 -9.37 29.03 -0.06
C GLY A 130 -10.12 30.28 -0.56
N LEU A 131 -11.46 30.28 -0.53
CA LEU A 131 -12.24 31.43 -0.98
C LEU A 131 -12.24 32.57 0.06
N SER A 132 -12.08 33.79 -0.43
CA SER A 132 -12.12 35.02 0.39
C SER A 132 -13.54 35.33 0.87
N HIS A 133 -13.65 36.01 2.02
CA HIS A 133 -14.90 36.55 2.55
C HIS A 133 -15.67 37.44 1.57
N ALA A 134 -15.02 37.99 0.54
CA ALA A 134 -15.66 38.78 -0.51
C ALA A 134 -16.78 38.01 -1.25
N VAL A 135 -16.70 36.67 -1.30
CA VAL A 135 -17.69 35.79 -1.94
C VAL A 135 -19.04 35.85 -1.22
N LEU A 136 -19.07 36.23 0.07
CA LEU A 136 -20.30 36.29 0.88
C LEU A 136 -21.12 37.58 0.70
N LYS A 137 -20.63 38.55 -0.06
CA LYS A 137 -21.32 39.83 -0.31
C LYS A 137 -22.37 39.74 -1.42
N ASP A 138 -22.23 38.75 -2.30
CA ASP A 138 -23.08 38.55 -3.47
C ASP A 138 -23.96 37.30 -3.25
N ALA A 139 -25.27 37.47 -3.39
CA ALA A 139 -26.25 36.40 -3.14
C ALA A 139 -26.08 35.23 -4.12
N ASP A 140 -25.72 35.49 -5.37
CA ASP A 140 -25.57 34.45 -6.39
C ASP A 140 -24.27 33.65 -6.17
N ARG A 141 -23.21 34.33 -5.72
CA ARG A 141 -21.96 33.67 -5.33
C ARG A 141 -22.12 32.83 -4.06
N MET A 142 -22.94 33.27 -3.10
CA MET A 142 -23.27 32.51 -1.91
C MET A 142 -24.04 31.23 -2.24
N LYS A 143 -25.02 31.29 -3.17
CA LYS A 143 -25.72 30.11 -3.69
C LYS A 143 -24.78 29.15 -4.42
N ALA A 144 -23.88 29.68 -5.26
CA ALA A 144 -22.89 28.86 -5.97
C ALA A 144 -21.93 28.15 -5.00
N LEU A 145 -21.52 28.83 -3.93
CA LEU A 145 -20.69 28.26 -2.88
C LEU A 145 -21.44 27.17 -2.09
N TYR A 146 -22.71 27.41 -1.75
CA TYR A 146 -23.55 26.42 -1.10
C TYR A 146 -23.71 25.15 -1.94
N LYS A 147 -23.89 25.31 -3.27
CA LYS A 147 -23.89 24.18 -4.22
C LYS A 147 -22.57 23.41 -4.22
N LYS A 148 -21.42 24.07 -4.02
CA LYS A 148 -20.12 23.40 -3.85
C LYS A 148 -20.03 22.60 -2.55
N VAL A 149 -20.57 23.12 -1.44
CA VAL A 149 -20.66 22.40 -0.16
C VAL A 149 -21.58 21.18 -0.28
N LEU A 150 -22.73 21.32 -0.94
CA LEU A 150 -23.61 20.20 -1.25
C LEU A 150 -22.88 19.14 -2.09
N HIS A 151 -22.19 19.57 -3.15
CA HIS A 151 -21.41 18.67 -3.99
C HIS A 151 -20.26 18.00 -3.22
N LEU A 152 -19.64 18.69 -2.26
CA LEU A 152 -18.64 18.10 -1.37
C LEU A 152 -19.25 16.98 -0.52
N CYS A 153 -20.42 17.21 0.08
CA CYS A 153 -21.11 16.22 0.91
C CYS A 153 -21.50 14.98 0.08
N VAL A 154 -22.00 15.18 -1.15
CA VAL A 154 -22.27 14.07 -2.08
C VAL A 154 -20.98 13.38 -2.52
N THR A 155 -19.94 14.15 -2.83
CA THR A 155 -18.70 13.62 -3.42
C THR A 155 -17.83 12.88 -2.40
N ARG A 156 -17.86 13.30 -1.13
CA ARG A 156 -17.19 12.59 -0.03
C ARG A 156 -17.64 11.14 0.04
N PHE A 157 -18.92 10.91 -0.25
CA PHE A 157 -19.54 9.59 -0.29
C PHE A 157 -19.85 9.13 -1.73
N ARG A 158 -19.20 9.68 -2.78
CA ARG A 158 -19.52 9.37 -4.21
C ARG A 158 -19.27 7.91 -4.60
N ARG A 159 -18.40 7.23 -3.85
CA ARG A 159 -18.11 5.80 -3.99
C ARG A 159 -18.91 4.95 -3.01
N ALA A 160 -19.96 5.53 -2.44
CA ALA A 160 -20.94 4.79 -1.67
C ALA A 160 -22.00 4.19 -2.63
N PRO A 161 -22.28 2.88 -2.57
CA PRO A 161 -23.12 2.10 -3.47
C PRO A 161 -24.56 2.56 -3.67
N TRP A 162 -25.12 3.43 -2.83
CA TRP A 162 -26.42 4.07 -3.16
C TRP A 162 -26.31 5.05 -4.34
N LEU A 163 -25.10 5.34 -4.85
CA LEU A 163 -24.91 5.94 -6.18
C LEU A 163 -24.68 4.92 -7.30
N GLU A 164 -24.34 3.66 -6.99
CA GLU A 164 -23.92 2.66 -7.99
C GLU A 164 -25.10 1.85 -8.56
N GLY A 165 -26.29 1.96 -7.98
CA GLY A 165 -27.49 1.27 -8.48
C GLY A 165 -28.61 2.25 -8.82
N GLY A 166 -29.02 2.30 -10.10
CA GLY A 166 -30.34 2.66 -10.63
C GLY A 166 -31.06 3.97 -10.22
N GLU A 167 -30.68 4.60 -9.12
CA GLU A 167 -31.29 5.80 -8.58
C GLU A 167 -30.81 7.02 -9.37
N SER A 168 -31.74 7.91 -9.72
CA SER A 168 -31.36 9.16 -10.38
C SER A 168 -30.42 9.93 -9.46
N GLN A 169 -29.26 10.34 -9.97
CA GLN A 169 -28.30 11.17 -9.23
C GLN A 169 -28.97 12.41 -8.61
N ASP A 170 -30.05 12.88 -9.22
CA ASP A 170 -30.85 13.99 -8.74
C ASP A 170 -31.54 13.68 -7.41
N GLU A 171 -32.05 12.46 -7.20
CA GLU A 171 -32.74 12.09 -5.95
C GLU A 171 -31.77 12.06 -4.76
N VAL A 172 -30.56 11.53 -4.96
CA VAL A 172 -29.50 11.52 -3.94
C VAL A 172 -29.05 12.95 -3.60
N ILE A 173 -28.95 13.82 -4.60
CA ILE A 173 -28.61 15.23 -4.41
C ILE A 173 -29.74 15.95 -3.64
N GLU A 174 -31.01 15.67 -3.92
CA GLU A 174 -32.14 16.24 -3.19
C GLU A 174 -32.20 15.77 -1.73
N ASP A 175 -32.01 14.47 -1.46
CA ASP A 175 -31.95 13.94 -0.09
C ASP A 175 -30.79 14.55 0.71
N THR A 176 -29.61 14.63 0.09
CA THR A 176 -28.44 15.28 0.70
C THR A 176 -28.68 16.78 0.93
N ARG A 177 -29.41 17.45 0.02
CA ARG A 177 -29.78 18.86 0.17
C ARG A 177 -30.76 19.06 1.31
N ALA A 178 -31.76 18.20 1.46
CA ALA A 178 -32.72 18.27 2.57
C ALA A 178 -32.03 18.10 3.93
N ALA A 179 -31.09 17.15 4.03
CA ALA A 179 -30.27 16.97 5.22
C ALA A 179 -29.34 18.18 5.49
N LEU A 180 -28.73 18.75 4.44
CA LEU A 180 -27.89 19.94 4.54
C LEU A 180 -28.68 21.17 5.00
N GLU A 181 -29.86 21.44 4.42
CA GLU A 181 -30.72 22.58 4.84
C GLU A 181 -31.20 22.44 6.29
N SER A 182 -31.44 21.21 6.76
CA SER A 182 -31.82 20.93 8.15
C SER A 182 -30.70 21.24 9.14
N ALA A 183 -29.46 20.84 8.82
CA ALA A 183 -28.30 21.01 9.69
C ALA A 183 -27.65 22.40 9.57
N PHE A 184 -27.52 22.89 8.34
CA PHE A 184 -26.71 24.06 7.98
C PHE A 184 -27.33 24.80 6.79
N PRO A 185 -28.33 25.68 7.02
CA PRO A 185 -28.96 26.45 5.95
C PRO A 185 -27.96 27.41 5.30
N ILE A 186 -28.28 27.89 4.10
CA ILE A 186 -27.42 28.80 3.32
C ILE A 186 -26.96 30.05 4.10
N THR A 187 -27.77 30.53 5.06
CA THR A 187 -27.44 31.67 5.94
C THR A 187 -26.26 31.39 6.87
N GLY A 188 -26.02 30.11 7.21
CA GLY A 188 -24.91 29.63 8.01
C GLY A 188 -23.55 29.79 7.33
N LEU A 189 -23.48 29.94 6.00
CA LEU A 189 -22.19 30.13 5.30
C LEU A 189 -21.39 31.32 5.84
N ARG A 190 -22.04 32.34 6.39
CA ARG A 190 -21.34 33.50 6.95
C ARG A 190 -20.55 33.17 8.21
N SER A 191 -21.04 32.26 9.06
CA SER A 191 -20.32 31.84 10.27
C SER A 191 -19.14 30.94 9.93
N LEU A 192 -19.30 30.05 8.94
CA LEU A 192 -18.24 29.14 8.47
C LEU A 192 -17.00 29.90 7.97
N PHE A 193 -17.19 30.96 7.21
CA PHE A 193 -16.07 31.73 6.69
C PHE A 193 -15.45 32.64 7.75
N GLY A 194 -16.15 32.93 8.86
CA GLY A 194 -15.58 33.61 10.03
C GLY A 194 -14.47 32.82 10.74
N LEU A 195 -14.36 31.52 10.47
CA LEU A 195 -13.37 30.63 11.08
C LEU A 195 -12.01 30.68 10.33
N PRO A 196 -10.88 30.43 11.04
CA PRO A 196 -9.58 30.12 10.44
C PRO A 196 -9.66 28.97 9.43
N LEU A 197 -8.69 28.90 8.50
CA LEU A 197 -8.72 27.91 7.41
C LEU A 197 -8.73 26.46 7.91
N VAL A 198 -7.99 26.17 8.98
CA VAL A 198 -7.92 24.83 9.59
C VAL A 198 -9.26 24.45 10.22
N ASP A 199 -9.84 25.35 11.01
CA ASP A 199 -11.13 25.12 11.67
C ASP A 199 -12.28 25.02 10.66
N ARG A 200 -12.22 25.79 9.58
CA ARG A 200 -13.17 25.70 8.47
C ARG A 200 -13.13 24.32 7.80
N ARG A 201 -11.94 23.73 7.62
CA ARG A 201 -11.80 22.37 7.08
C ARG A 201 -12.40 21.35 8.04
N ARG A 202 -12.02 21.38 9.32
CA ARG A 202 -12.55 20.47 10.35
C ARG A 202 -14.06 20.53 10.46
N TYR A 203 -14.62 21.74 10.46
CA TYR A 203 -16.06 21.93 10.48
C TYR A 203 -16.75 21.34 9.24
N LEU A 204 -16.19 21.53 8.04
CA LEU A 204 -16.75 20.95 6.82
C LEU A 204 -16.70 19.41 6.84
N GLU A 205 -15.68 18.82 7.45
CA GLU A 205 -15.57 17.37 7.61
C GLU A 205 -16.63 16.84 8.59
N GLU A 206 -16.75 17.48 9.75
CA GLU A 206 -17.78 17.17 10.74
C GLU A 206 -19.19 17.34 10.14
N LEU A 207 -19.42 18.43 9.40
CA LEU A 207 -20.67 18.68 8.69
C LEU A 207 -21.02 17.54 7.72
N CYS A 208 -20.04 16.99 7.00
CA CYS A 208 -20.31 15.84 6.13
C CYS A 208 -20.81 14.62 6.92
N PHE A 209 -20.25 14.36 8.10
CA PHE A 209 -20.67 13.26 8.96
C PHE A 209 -22.04 13.50 9.59
N ILE A 210 -22.32 14.73 10.04
CA ILE A 210 -23.64 15.11 10.54
C ILE A 210 -24.70 14.88 9.45
N ILE A 211 -24.44 15.31 8.22
CA ILE A 211 -25.35 15.12 7.08
C ILE A 211 -25.56 13.63 6.81
N LEU A 212 -24.49 12.83 6.80
CA LEU A 212 -24.61 11.37 6.62
C LEU A 212 -25.47 10.74 7.73
N GLY A 213 -25.23 11.10 9.00
CA GLY A 213 -26.01 10.61 10.13
C GLY A 213 -27.50 10.99 10.05
N ILE A 214 -27.81 12.21 9.62
CA ILE A 214 -29.20 12.64 9.40
C ILE A 214 -29.87 11.81 8.30
N ARG A 215 -29.16 11.55 7.19
CA ARG A 215 -29.70 10.73 6.09
C ARG A 215 -29.98 9.29 6.53
N VAL A 216 -29.06 8.68 7.28
CA VAL A 216 -29.24 7.34 7.86
C VAL A 216 -30.42 7.31 8.84
N PHE A 217 -30.57 8.33 9.68
CA PHE A 217 -31.70 8.40 10.60
C PHE A 217 -33.04 8.64 9.90
N ASN A 218 -33.05 9.45 8.85
CA ASN A 218 -34.25 9.72 8.04
C ASN A 218 -34.71 8.46 7.30
N SER A 219 -33.79 7.62 6.82
CA SER A 219 -34.14 6.34 6.19
C SER A 219 -34.86 5.39 7.15
N GLN A 220 -34.48 5.40 8.44
CA GLN A 220 -35.08 4.57 9.48
C GLN A 220 -36.44 5.05 10.00
N THR A 221 -36.74 6.33 9.85
CA THR A 221 -37.95 6.95 10.41
C THR A 221 -39.11 7.06 9.42
N GLY A 222 -38.96 6.52 8.20
CA GLY A 222 -39.99 6.57 7.15
C GLY A 222 -40.20 7.97 6.56
N ARG A 223 -39.32 8.93 6.88
CA ARG A 223 -39.23 10.26 6.25
C ARG A 223 -38.35 10.23 4.99
N ALA A 224 -37.96 9.04 4.57
CA ALA A 224 -37.06 8.82 3.47
C ALA A 224 -37.73 9.18 2.14
N THR A 225 -37.03 9.96 1.32
CA THR A 225 -37.24 9.98 -0.13
C THR A 225 -36.86 8.62 -0.73
N SER A 226 -37.27 8.35 -1.96
CA SER A 226 -37.01 7.08 -2.68
C SER A 226 -35.53 6.68 -2.73
N ALA A 227 -34.60 7.64 -2.74
CA ALA A 227 -33.15 7.43 -2.78
C ALA A 227 -32.48 7.51 -1.38
N SER A 228 -32.94 6.67 -0.45
CA SER A 228 -32.46 6.70 0.93
C SER A 228 -31.25 5.80 1.17
N VAL A 229 -30.36 6.23 2.08
CA VAL A 229 -29.17 5.45 2.46
C VAL A 229 -29.56 4.06 2.98
N PRO A 230 -28.90 2.96 2.55
CA PRO A 230 -29.25 1.60 2.94
C PRO A 230 -29.26 1.42 4.45
N ASP A 231 -30.25 0.68 4.94
CA ASP A 231 -30.32 0.29 6.35
C ASP A 231 -29.01 -0.43 6.77
N PRO A 232 -28.35 -0.01 7.86
CA PRO A 232 -27.19 -0.72 8.40
C PRO A 232 -27.39 -2.23 8.55
N ARG A 233 -28.60 -2.68 8.88
CA ARG A 233 -28.96 -4.11 9.05
C ARG A 233 -28.87 -4.87 7.73
N ASN A 234 -29.24 -4.21 6.63
CA ASN A 234 -29.23 -4.82 5.30
C ASN A 234 -27.78 -5.04 4.81
N LEU A 235 -26.83 -4.23 5.26
CA LEU A 235 -25.40 -4.40 4.96
C LEU A 235 -24.85 -5.74 5.47
N LEU A 236 -25.35 -6.24 6.60
CA LEU A 236 -24.96 -7.55 7.13
C LEU A 236 -25.76 -8.69 6.49
N ALA A 237 -27.05 -8.44 6.22
CA ALA A 237 -27.97 -9.43 5.65
C ALA A 237 -27.64 -9.80 4.18
N SER A 238 -26.94 -8.94 3.45
CA SER A 238 -26.52 -9.19 2.07
C SER A 238 -25.47 -10.30 1.92
N HIS A 239 -24.86 -10.76 3.02
CA HIS A 239 -23.76 -11.73 2.98
C HIS A 239 -24.18 -13.08 3.53
N SER A 240 -24.12 -14.12 2.67
CA SER A 240 -24.46 -15.49 3.05
C SER A 240 -23.32 -16.16 3.82
N PRO A 241 -23.63 -16.95 4.87
CA PRO A 241 -22.63 -17.74 5.59
C PRO A 241 -22.07 -18.90 4.75
N ASP A 242 -22.79 -19.31 3.70
CA ASP A 242 -22.44 -20.45 2.85
C ASP A 242 -21.09 -20.29 2.14
N ILE A 243 -20.70 -19.04 1.82
CA ILE A 243 -19.41 -18.75 1.19
C ILE A 243 -18.26 -19.18 2.11
N LEU A 244 -18.37 -18.95 3.42
CA LEU A 244 -17.35 -19.32 4.39
C LEU A 244 -17.23 -20.84 4.51
N GLN A 245 -18.36 -21.55 4.62
CA GLN A 245 -18.38 -23.01 4.72
C GLN A 245 -17.85 -23.68 3.44
N SER A 246 -18.23 -23.16 2.26
CA SER A 246 -17.69 -23.66 1.00
C SER A 246 -16.19 -23.43 0.90
N LEU A 247 -15.70 -22.28 1.37
CA LEU A 247 -14.27 -21.96 1.34
C LEU A 247 -13.47 -22.84 2.31
N GLU A 248 -14.00 -23.15 3.49
CA GLU A 248 -13.41 -24.09 4.45
C GLU A 248 -13.25 -25.49 3.85
N ARG A 249 -14.32 -26.03 3.23
CA ARG A 249 -14.26 -27.33 2.55
C ARG A 249 -13.22 -27.35 1.43
N ASP A 250 -13.24 -26.32 0.58
CA ASP A 250 -12.27 -26.16 -0.51
C ASP A 250 -10.81 -26.12 -0.01
N ILE A 251 -10.61 -25.52 1.17
CA ILE A 251 -9.31 -25.44 1.83
C ILE A 251 -8.90 -26.81 2.35
N GLU A 252 -9.79 -27.58 2.98
CA GLU A 252 -9.51 -28.93 3.47
C GLU A 252 -9.19 -29.91 2.32
N GLU A 253 -9.99 -29.89 1.26
CA GLU A 253 -9.76 -30.71 0.06
C GLU A 253 -8.40 -30.38 -0.59
N GLY A 254 -8.11 -29.08 -0.78
CA GLY A 254 -6.84 -28.63 -1.33
C GLY A 254 -5.64 -28.97 -0.44
N GLN A 255 -5.80 -28.89 0.89
CA GLN A 255 -4.77 -29.29 1.84
C GLN A 255 -4.42 -30.78 1.73
N GLY A 256 -5.44 -31.64 1.65
CA GLY A 256 -5.23 -33.08 1.49
C GLY A 256 -4.35 -33.40 0.29
N LEU A 257 -4.62 -32.75 -0.85
CA LEU A 257 -3.82 -32.90 -2.07
C LEU A 257 -2.40 -32.34 -1.92
N THR A 258 -2.23 -31.18 -1.31
CA THR A 258 -0.89 -30.61 -1.09
C THR A 258 -0.04 -31.47 -0.16
N ASP A 259 -0.65 -32.05 0.88
CA ASP A 259 0.03 -32.94 1.81
C ASP A 259 0.41 -34.26 1.13
N GLU A 260 -0.45 -34.79 0.26
CA GLU A 260 -0.16 -35.97 -0.55
C GLU A 260 1.05 -35.74 -1.46
N PHE A 261 1.06 -34.65 -2.23
CA PHE A 261 2.20 -34.30 -3.07
C PHE A 261 3.48 -34.05 -2.26
N ALA A 262 3.38 -33.36 -1.12
CA ALA A 262 4.52 -33.14 -0.24
C ALA A 262 5.10 -34.48 0.27
N ARG A 263 4.26 -35.45 0.63
CA ARG A 263 4.71 -36.79 1.05
C ARG A 263 5.43 -37.52 -0.08
N ILE A 264 4.89 -37.48 -1.30
CA ILE A 264 5.52 -38.09 -2.49
C ILE A 264 6.88 -37.46 -2.78
N LEU A 265 7.01 -36.14 -2.66
CA LEU A 265 8.26 -35.42 -2.90
C LEU A 265 9.31 -35.63 -1.79
N VAL A 266 8.88 -35.86 -0.55
CA VAL A 266 9.78 -36.15 0.57
C VAL A 266 10.27 -37.59 0.54
N ARG A 267 9.38 -38.54 0.22
CA ARG A 267 9.73 -39.97 0.06
C ARG A 267 9.26 -40.45 -1.30
N PRO A 268 10.11 -40.31 -2.33
CA PRO A 268 9.77 -40.73 -3.67
C PRO A 268 9.52 -42.24 -3.73
N PRO A 269 8.32 -42.71 -4.15
CA PRO A 269 8.10 -44.13 -4.37
C PRO A 269 8.94 -44.60 -5.57
N PRO A 270 9.38 -45.88 -5.58
CA PRO A 270 10.29 -46.41 -6.60
C PRO A 270 9.73 -46.32 -8.03
N GLU A 271 8.41 -46.20 -8.17
CA GLU A 271 7.69 -46.09 -9.44
C GLU A 271 7.88 -44.72 -10.12
N VAL A 272 8.16 -43.66 -9.35
CA VAL A 272 8.46 -42.32 -9.89
C VAL A 272 9.96 -42.24 -10.10
N SER A 273 10.42 -42.51 -11.31
CA SER A 273 11.87 -42.61 -11.60
C SER A 273 12.37 -41.54 -12.58
N ARG A 274 11.49 -40.75 -13.23
CA ARG A 274 11.90 -39.76 -14.24
C ARG A 274 11.85 -38.33 -13.69
N GLU A 275 12.84 -37.53 -14.09
CA GLU A 275 12.93 -36.10 -13.74
C GLU A 275 11.71 -35.27 -14.19
N LYS A 276 11.07 -35.65 -15.30
CA LYS A 276 9.83 -35.00 -15.77
C LYS A 276 8.65 -35.25 -14.82
N ASP A 277 8.54 -36.45 -14.26
CA ASP A 277 7.45 -36.81 -13.36
C ASP A 277 7.55 -35.99 -12.05
N TRP A 278 8.78 -35.75 -11.57
CA TRP A 278 9.03 -34.90 -10.39
C TRP A 278 8.67 -33.45 -10.61
N LYS A 279 8.97 -32.92 -11.79
CA LYS A 279 8.73 -31.52 -12.12
C LYS A 279 7.24 -31.21 -12.16
N ASP A 280 6.45 -32.07 -12.81
CA ASP A 280 5.01 -31.88 -12.93
C ASP A 280 4.34 -31.93 -11.55
N ILE A 281 4.75 -32.88 -10.69
CA ILE A 281 4.27 -32.98 -9.29
C ILE A 281 4.67 -31.74 -8.48
N ALA A 282 5.92 -31.27 -8.60
CA ALA A 282 6.40 -30.10 -7.89
C ALA A 282 5.65 -28.83 -8.31
N ASP A 283 5.43 -28.66 -9.62
CA ASP A 283 4.71 -27.52 -10.17
C ASP A 283 3.23 -27.50 -9.73
N ASP A 284 2.55 -28.65 -9.77
CA ASP A 284 1.18 -28.79 -9.25
C ASP A 284 1.12 -28.54 -7.74
N HIS A 285 2.09 -29.06 -6.98
CA HIS A 285 2.21 -28.78 -5.55
C HIS A 285 2.38 -27.28 -5.28
N ILE A 286 3.23 -26.57 -6.03
CA ILE A 286 3.43 -25.11 -5.86
C ILE A 286 2.14 -24.36 -6.08
N TYR A 287 1.44 -24.63 -7.20
CA TYR A 287 0.19 -23.95 -7.53
C TYR A 287 -0.89 -24.20 -6.47
N LEU A 288 -1.10 -25.46 -6.08
CA LEU A 288 -2.11 -25.83 -5.09
C LEU A 288 -1.75 -25.30 -3.70
N ALA A 289 -0.49 -25.41 -3.28
CA ALA A 289 -0.04 -24.87 -1.98
C ALA A 289 -0.25 -23.36 -1.91
N GLN A 290 0.01 -22.64 -3.01
CA GLN A 290 -0.26 -21.23 -3.10
C GLN A 290 -1.77 -20.92 -3.06
N LEU A 291 -2.58 -21.64 -3.84
CA LEU A 291 -4.04 -21.45 -3.87
C LEU A 291 -4.65 -21.68 -2.49
N VAL A 292 -4.25 -22.75 -1.79
CA VAL A 292 -4.68 -23.07 -0.43
C VAL A 292 -4.24 -21.98 0.55
N ALA A 293 -2.99 -21.50 0.46
CA ALA A 293 -2.50 -20.43 1.31
C ALA A 293 -3.32 -19.13 1.14
N TYR A 294 -3.65 -18.76 -0.11
CA TYR A 294 -4.49 -17.59 -0.38
C TYR A 294 -5.94 -17.77 0.04
N LYS A 295 -6.52 -18.96 -0.16
CA LYS A 295 -7.87 -19.26 0.36
C LYS A 295 -7.92 -19.17 1.88
N ARG A 296 -6.90 -19.69 2.60
CA ARG A 296 -6.78 -19.57 4.07
C ARG A 296 -6.68 -18.11 4.53
N ALA A 297 -5.77 -17.34 3.92
CA ALA A 297 -5.63 -15.91 4.24
C ALA A 297 -6.93 -15.15 3.99
N LEU A 298 -7.64 -15.49 2.90
CA LEU A 298 -8.93 -14.91 2.55
C LEU A 298 -10.03 -15.31 3.55
N LEU A 299 -10.07 -16.56 4.01
CA LEU A 299 -11.01 -17.02 5.03
C LEU A 299 -10.82 -16.23 6.32
N THR A 300 -9.58 -16.07 6.80
CA THR A 300 -9.26 -15.25 7.98
C THR A 300 -9.71 -13.80 7.79
N ALA A 301 -9.37 -13.19 6.65
CA ALA A 301 -9.77 -11.82 6.35
C ALA A 301 -11.31 -11.64 6.26
N LEU A 302 -12.03 -12.60 5.69
CA LEU A 302 -13.50 -12.59 5.63
C LEU A 302 -14.10 -12.67 7.03
N PHE A 303 -13.57 -13.55 7.89
CA PHE A 303 -14.06 -13.72 9.25
C PHE A 303 -13.86 -12.44 10.08
N GLU A 304 -12.66 -11.87 10.03
CA GLU A 304 -12.31 -10.63 10.71
C GLU A 304 -13.18 -9.45 10.22
N THR A 305 -13.29 -9.28 8.90
CA THR A 305 -14.07 -8.17 8.33
C THR A 305 -15.57 -8.30 8.57
N ARG A 306 -16.12 -9.52 8.54
CA ARG A 306 -17.51 -9.78 8.92
C ARG A 306 -17.77 -9.48 10.40
N HIS A 307 -16.82 -9.81 11.27
CA HIS A 307 -16.90 -9.46 12.69
C HIS A 307 -16.90 -7.94 12.88
N GLN A 308 -15.95 -7.23 12.27
CA GLN A 308 -15.86 -5.77 12.31
C GLN A 308 -17.12 -5.09 11.74
N LEU A 309 -17.69 -5.63 10.67
CA LEU A 309 -18.97 -5.16 10.14
C LEU A 309 -20.10 -5.34 11.15
N LYS A 310 -20.19 -6.50 11.80
CA LYS A 310 -21.23 -6.79 12.80
C LYS A 310 -21.13 -5.82 13.99
N GLU A 311 -19.92 -5.55 14.48
CA GLU A 311 -19.68 -4.58 15.55
C GLU A 311 -20.11 -3.18 15.12
N ALA A 312 -19.63 -2.69 13.98
CA ALA A 312 -19.98 -1.36 13.48
C ALA A 312 -21.49 -1.18 13.22
N VAL A 313 -22.17 -2.22 12.70
CA VAL A 313 -23.63 -2.20 12.54
C VAL A 313 -24.34 -2.16 13.89
N SER A 314 -23.86 -2.89 14.90
CA SER A 314 -24.44 -2.84 16.24
C SER A 314 -24.29 -1.46 16.89
N GLU A 315 -23.14 -0.80 16.70
CA GLU A 315 -22.89 0.57 17.14
C GLU A 315 -23.83 1.55 16.44
N CYS A 316 -23.98 1.46 15.11
CA CYS A 316 -24.93 2.29 14.35
C CYS A 316 -26.36 2.18 14.91
N ILE A 317 -26.82 0.95 15.15
CA ILE A 317 -28.16 0.70 15.69
C ILE A 317 -28.30 1.31 17.09
N SER A 318 -27.27 1.18 17.93
CA SER A 318 -27.29 1.78 19.27
C SER A 318 -27.37 3.31 19.23
N GLU A 319 -26.66 3.96 18.31
CA GLU A 319 -26.71 5.41 18.12
C GLU A 319 -28.05 5.87 17.55
N ILE A 320 -28.64 5.14 16.60
CA ILE A 320 -30.00 5.42 16.10
C ILE A 320 -31.02 5.38 17.24
N LEU A 321 -30.93 4.39 18.13
CA LEU A 321 -31.83 4.28 19.29
C LEU A 321 -31.63 5.43 20.27
N ARG A 322 -30.38 5.81 20.58
CA ARG A 322 -30.07 6.97 21.43
C ARG A 322 -30.65 8.26 20.87
N ILE A 323 -30.48 8.51 19.57
CA ILE A 323 -31.04 9.70 18.91
C ILE A 323 -32.58 9.69 18.99
N ARG A 324 -33.21 8.51 18.86
CA ARG A 324 -34.67 8.37 18.97
C ARG A 324 -35.18 8.67 20.37
N GLU A 325 -34.46 8.26 21.41
CA GLU A 325 -34.80 8.56 22.81
C GLU A 325 -34.69 10.07 23.09
N GLU A 326 -33.59 10.69 22.66
CA GLU A 326 -33.33 12.12 22.87
C GLU A 326 -34.36 13.02 22.15
N LEU A 327 -34.74 12.65 20.92
CA LEU A 327 -35.77 13.35 20.14
C LEU A 327 -37.20 13.00 20.57
N GLY A 328 -37.43 11.81 21.13
CA GLY A 328 -38.73 11.35 21.60
C GLY A 328 -39.15 11.95 22.95
N GLY A 329 -38.19 12.35 23.79
CA GLY A 329 -38.43 12.92 25.11
C GLY A 329 -38.55 14.45 25.17
N LYS A 330 -38.13 15.20 24.14
CA LYS A 330 -38.00 16.66 24.17
C LYS A 330 -38.64 17.32 22.94
N GLN A 331 -39.60 18.22 23.14
CA GLN A 331 -40.21 19.02 22.05
C GLN A 331 -39.21 19.97 21.35
N CYS A 332 -38.06 20.25 21.98
CA CYS A 332 -36.98 21.08 21.45
C CYS A 332 -35.63 20.52 21.93
N ALA A 333 -35.08 19.50 21.27
CA ALA A 333 -33.71 19.09 21.52
C ALA A 333 -32.74 20.17 21.00
N SER A 334 -31.68 20.48 21.77
CA SER A 334 -30.72 21.53 21.39
C SER A 334 -29.84 21.04 20.24
N ARG A 335 -29.40 21.95 19.36
CA ARG A 335 -28.48 21.61 18.26
C ARG A 335 -27.14 21.09 18.78
N ASP A 336 -26.71 21.59 19.93
CA ASP A 336 -25.44 21.24 20.56
C ASP A 336 -25.43 19.82 21.14
N ASP A 337 -26.61 19.28 21.49
CA ASP A 337 -26.73 17.91 22.00
C ASP A 337 -26.88 16.88 20.85
N VAL A 338 -27.65 17.23 19.81
CA VAL A 338 -28.07 16.26 18.78
C VAL A 338 -27.06 16.13 17.64
N PHE A 339 -26.41 17.22 17.21
CA PHE A 339 -25.44 17.16 16.10
C PHE A 339 -24.21 16.28 16.39
N PRO A 340 -23.64 16.27 17.61
CA PRO A 340 -22.59 15.31 17.95
C PRO A 340 -23.04 13.85 17.87
N MET A 341 -24.33 13.56 18.11
CA MET A 341 -24.88 12.20 17.96
C MET A 341 -25.03 11.83 16.48
N PHE A 342 -25.52 12.75 15.64
CA PHE A 342 -25.57 12.52 14.20
C PHE A 342 -24.17 12.40 13.57
N SER A 343 -23.20 13.18 14.02
CA SER A 343 -21.80 13.02 13.58
C SER A 343 -21.29 11.63 13.92
N ARG A 344 -21.49 11.18 15.17
CA ARG A 344 -21.11 9.82 15.59
C ARG A 344 -21.80 8.74 14.76
N LEU A 345 -23.10 8.86 14.53
CA LEU A 345 -23.84 7.95 13.65
C LEU A 345 -23.26 7.94 12.22
N GLY A 346 -22.91 9.11 11.67
CA GLY A 346 -22.28 9.21 10.36
C GLY A 346 -20.92 8.50 10.30
N ILE A 347 -20.10 8.64 11.35
CA ILE A 347 -18.79 7.98 11.45
C ILE A 347 -18.97 6.46 11.55
N THR A 348 -19.82 5.97 12.48
CA THR A 348 -20.06 4.53 12.64
C THR A 348 -20.68 3.91 11.39
N TYR A 349 -21.52 4.66 10.68
CA TYR A 349 -22.10 4.19 9.43
C TYR A 349 -21.05 4.12 8.32
N GLU A 350 -20.15 5.11 8.23
CA GLU A 350 -19.03 5.06 7.28
C GLU A 350 -18.14 3.85 7.55
N THR A 351 -17.80 3.54 8.81
CA THR A 351 -16.99 2.36 9.15
C THR A 351 -17.71 1.06 8.80
N ALA A 352 -18.99 0.91 9.17
CA ALA A 352 -19.80 -0.24 8.78
C ALA A 352 -19.83 -0.41 7.26
N PHE A 353 -20.04 0.69 6.54
CA PHE A 353 -20.09 0.70 5.09
C PHE A 353 -18.76 0.29 4.44
N LEU A 354 -17.63 0.81 4.93
CA LEU A 354 -16.30 0.43 4.44
C LEU A 354 -16.00 -1.05 4.67
N ASN A 355 -16.38 -1.59 5.84
CA ASN A 355 -16.25 -3.02 6.15
C ASN A 355 -17.11 -3.88 5.23
N HIS A 356 -18.37 -3.47 4.96
CA HIS A 356 -19.25 -4.15 4.00
C HIS A 356 -18.64 -4.18 2.60
N ARG A 357 -18.13 -3.04 2.11
CA ARG A 357 -17.50 -2.98 0.78
C ARG A 357 -16.25 -3.84 0.69
N LYS A 358 -15.41 -3.81 1.73
CA LYS A 358 -14.25 -4.70 1.84
C LYS A 358 -14.71 -6.16 1.80
N LEU A 359 -15.76 -6.52 2.53
CA LEU A 359 -16.31 -7.87 2.51
C LEU A 359 -16.79 -8.29 1.11
N CYS A 360 -17.53 -7.44 0.38
CA CYS A 360 -17.91 -7.68 -1.01
C CYS A 360 -16.69 -7.88 -1.94
N SER A 361 -15.64 -7.09 -1.76
CA SER A 361 -14.41 -7.24 -2.56
C SER A 361 -13.73 -8.58 -2.32
N LEU A 362 -13.72 -9.06 -1.07
CA LEU A 362 -13.15 -10.33 -0.67
C LEU A 362 -14.00 -11.49 -1.20
N GLU A 363 -15.34 -11.41 -1.16
CA GLU A 363 -16.24 -12.41 -1.76
C GLU A 363 -16.08 -12.51 -3.28
N ARG A 364 -15.89 -11.37 -3.96
CA ARG A 364 -15.54 -11.34 -5.39
C ARG A 364 -14.18 -12.00 -5.65
N LEU A 365 -13.23 -11.82 -4.74
CA LEU A 365 -11.93 -12.49 -4.83
C LEU A 365 -12.08 -14.00 -4.63
N VAL A 366 -12.90 -14.48 -3.69
CA VAL A 366 -13.24 -15.92 -3.53
C VAL A 366 -13.72 -16.48 -4.86
N THR A 367 -14.71 -15.82 -5.47
CA THR A 367 -15.28 -16.23 -6.76
C THR A 367 -14.23 -16.23 -7.87
N SER A 368 -13.31 -15.26 -7.87
CA SER A 368 -12.24 -15.16 -8.88
C SER A 368 -11.19 -16.26 -8.70
N LEU A 369 -10.79 -16.56 -7.45
CA LEU A 369 -9.86 -17.64 -7.14
C LEU A 369 -10.47 -19.01 -7.45
N ALA A 370 -11.77 -19.21 -7.21
CA ALA A 370 -12.48 -20.43 -7.58
C ALA A 370 -12.47 -20.65 -9.11
N LYS A 371 -12.68 -19.58 -9.89
CA LYS A 371 -12.57 -19.64 -11.36
C LYS A 371 -11.15 -20.00 -11.82
N LEU A 372 -10.13 -19.37 -11.25
CA LEU A 372 -8.73 -19.68 -11.57
C LEU A 372 -8.36 -21.12 -11.18
N GLY A 373 -8.85 -21.60 -10.04
CA GLY A 373 -8.69 -22.99 -9.62
C GLY A 373 -9.35 -23.97 -10.60
N ALA A 374 -10.54 -23.65 -11.11
CA ALA A 374 -11.25 -24.48 -12.09
C ALA A 374 -10.64 -24.40 -13.52
N GLU A 375 -10.08 -23.26 -13.91
CA GLU A 375 -9.32 -23.10 -15.16
C GLU A 375 -8.03 -23.93 -15.14
N TYR A 376 -7.45 -24.14 -13.95
CA TYR A 376 -6.27 -24.96 -13.76
C TYR A 376 -6.65 -26.45 -13.75
N VAL A 377 -6.60 -27.06 -14.93
CA VAL A 377 -6.69 -28.51 -15.05
C VAL A 377 -5.29 -29.08 -14.86
N SER A 378 -5.02 -29.62 -13.66
CA SER A 378 -3.84 -30.47 -13.44
C SER A 378 -3.88 -31.61 -14.48
N PRO A 379 -2.77 -31.90 -15.19
CA PRO A 379 -2.69 -33.13 -15.97
C PRO A 379 -3.02 -34.28 -15.03
N PRO A 380 -3.86 -35.25 -15.44
CA PRO A 380 -4.53 -36.12 -14.49
C PRO A 380 -3.51 -36.87 -13.62
N ALA A 381 -3.48 -36.50 -12.33
CA ALA A 381 -2.84 -37.26 -11.25
C ALA A 381 -3.43 -38.68 -11.11
N SER A 382 -4.34 -39.10 -12.00
CA SER A 382 -4.88 -40.46 -12.08
C SER A 382 -3.88 -41.51 -12.55
N THR A 383 -2.62 -41.16 -12.82
CA THR A 383 -1.54 -42.15 -12.91
C THR A 383 -0.94 -42.51 -11.54
N PHE A 384 -1.23 -41.74 -10.49
CA PHE A 384 -0.63 -41.93 -9.17
C PHE A 384 -1.68 -41.96 -8.04
N ARG A 385 -2.81 -42.63 -8.27
CA ARG A 385 -3.62 -43.16 -7.15
C ARG A 385 -2.82 -44.31 -6.52
N VAL A 386 -1.87 -43.97 -5.65
CA VAL A 386 -1.36 -44.95 -4.68
C VAL A 386 -2.55 -45.30 -3.81
N THR A 387 -3.05 -46.52 -3.99
CA THR A 387 -3.97 -47.13 -3.05
C THR A 387 -3.34 -47.08 -1.67
N SER A 388 -3.86 -46.21 -0.82
CA SER A 388 -3.69 -46.22 0.63
C SER A 388 -4.24 -47.54 1.19
N ASN A 389 -3.53 -48.64 0.94
CA ASN A 389 -3.81 -49.99 1.46
C ASN A 389 -2.49 -50.73 1.79
N CYS A 390 -1.46 -50.01 2.25
CA CYS A 390 -0.21 -50.62 2.72
C CYS A 390 0.40 -49.86 3.91
N LEU A 391 -0.41 -49.42 4.88
CA LEU A 391 0.07 -49.00 6.21
C LEU A 391 -0.97 -49.36 7.29
N ASP A 392 -1.37 -50.63 7.34
CA ASP A 392 -2.08 -51.23 8.48
C ASP A 392 -1.61 -52.69 8.64
N ALA A 393 -0.32 -52.85 8.91
CA ALA A 393 0.26 -54.12 9.33
C ALA A 393 1.44 -53.83 10.27
N GLY A 394 1.15 -53.34 11.47
CA GLY A 394 2.20 -53.04 12.44
C GLY A 394 1.77 -52.46 13.78
N SER A 395 0.54 -52.66 14.23
CA SER A 395 0.18 -52.43 15.64
C SER A 395 -1.04 -53.28 16.02
N SER A 396 -0.77 -54.54 16.36
CA SER A 396 -1.69 -55.35 17.16
C SER A 396 -1.06 -55.59 18.51
N ASP A 397 -1.79 -55.18 19.54
CA ASP A 397 -1.52 -55.32 20.96
C ASP A 397 -0.98 -56.69 21.37
N SER A 398 -0.03 -56.71 22.31
CA SER A 398 -0.11 -57.66 23.43
C SER A 398 0.67 -57.16 24.65
N SER A 399 -0.06 -57.15 25.76
CA SER A 399 0.41 -56.86 27.11
C SER A 399 1.18 -58.05 27.71
N GLY A 400 2.24 -57.77 28.48
CA GLY A 400 2.56 -58.53 29.70
C GLY A 400 3.81 -59.42 29.72
N SER A 401 4.78 -58.99 30.55
CA SER A 401 5.63 -59.80 31.47
C SER A 401 6.79 -60.67 30.94
N GLY A 402 8.01 -60.16 31.15
CA GLY A 402 9.06 -60.82 31.96
C GLY A 402 10.02 -61.81 31.29
N LEU A 403 11.31 -61.43 31.16
CA LEU A 403 12.48 -62.05 31.81
C LEU A 403 13.79 -61.59 31.13
N ALA A 404 14.87 -61.62 31.92
CA ALA A 404 16.15 -60.94 31.73
C ALA A 404 17.21 -61.72 30.90
N ALA A 405 18.34 -61.02 30.67
CA ALA A 405 19.63 -61.43 30.07
C ALA A 405 19.64 -61.36 28.52
N ASP A 406 20.49 -60.59 27.84
CA ASP A 406 21.94 -60.44 28.01
C ASP A 406 22.45 -59.01 27.74
N THR A 407 23.28 -58.52 28.66
CA THR A 407 24.08 -57.29 28.54
C THR A 407 25.56 -57.65 28.48
N ALA A 408 26.27 -57.34 27.39
CA ALA A 408 27.74 -57.20 27.42
C ALA A 408 28.42 -56.54 26.19
N ALA A 409 27.72 -56.13 25.13
CA ALA A 409 28.38 -55.64 23.90
C ALA A 409 28.08 -54.18 23.49
N CYS A 410 27.20 -53.46 24.20
CA CYS A 410 26.67 -52.16 23.75
C CYS A 410 27.16 -50.96 24.60
N ALA A 411 28.46 -50.90 24.92
CA ALA A 411 29.00 -49.82 25.76
C ALA A 411 30.03 -48.91 25.05
N THR A 412 30.56 -49.32 23.90
CA THR A 412 31.59 -48.54 23.18
C THR A 412 31.01 -47.65 22.09
N GLU A 413 29.90 -48.02 21.45
CA GLU A 413 29.27 -47.21 20.38
C GLU A 413 28.39 -46.07 20.90
N ALA A 414 27.86 -46.19 22.13
CA ALA A 414 27.03 -45.15 22.76
C ALA A 414 27.84 -43.89 23.15
N ASN A 415 29.14 -44.06 23.44
CA ASN A 415 29.99 -42.97 23.93
C ASN A 415 30.55 -42.09 22.79
N GLU A 416 30.66 -42.63 21.57
CA GLU A 416 31.01 -41.85 20.37
C GLU A 416 29.80 -41.07 19.84
N GLN A 417 28.59 -41.65 19.90
CA GLN A 417 27.35 -40.99 19.50
C GLN A 417 26.95 -39.83 20.44
N GLN A 418 27.22 -39.95 21.75
CA GLN A 418 26.97 -38.87 22.71
C GLN A 418 27.95 -37.71 22.57
N ALA A 419 29.23 -37.98 22.28
CA ALA A 419 30.22 -36.92 22.02
C ALA A 419 29.94 -36.17 20.71
N GLU A 420 29.37 -36.84 19.71
CA GLU A 420 28.94 -36.23 18.45
C GLU A 420 27.63 -35.44 18.65
N GLU A 421 26.67 -35.95 19.44
CA GLU A 421 25.45 -35.22 19.84
C GLU A 421 25.74 -33.93 20.61
N ASP A 422 26.69 -33.96 21.57
CA ASP A 422 27.09 -32.82 22.38
C ASP A 422 27.82 -31.75 21.55
N ALA A 423 28.68 -32.16 20.60
CA ALA A 423 29.33 -31.26 19.66
C ALA A 423 28.34 -30.59 18.69
N ILE A 424 27.27 -31.30 18.30
CA ILE A 424 26.20 -30.76 17.45
C ILE A 424 25.28 -29.82 18.26
N GLU A 425 25.08 -30.07 19.56
CA GLU A 425 24.30 -29.19 20.44
C GLU A 425 25.02 -27.85 20.70
N GLU A 426 26.35 -27.86 20.78
CA GLU A 426 27.15 -26.65 20.99
C GLU A 426 27.20 -25.76 19.73
N VAL A 427 27.27 -26.35 18.53
CA VAL A 427 27.16 -25.62 17.24
C VAL A 427 25.75 -25.04 17.04
N ALA A 428 24.70 -25.76 17.45
CA ALA A 428 23.31 -25.28 17.38
C ALA A 428 23.06 -24.04 18.26
N ARG A 429 23.67 -23.97 19.45
CA ARG A 429 23.57 -22.79 20.35
C ARG A 429 24.33 -21.57 19.82
N VAL A 430 25.32 -21.76 18.95
CA VAL A 430 26.06 -20.67 18.30
C VAL A 430 25.23 -20.08 17.14
N ALA A 431 24.58 -20.92 16.32
CA ALA A 431 23.72 -20.47 15.22
C ALA A 431 22.49 -19.67 15.69
N ASP A 432 21.88 -20.06 16.82
CA ASP A 432 20.72 -19.38 17.41
C ASP A 432 21.07 -17.98 17.99
N ARG A 433 22.35 -17.74 18.30
CA ARG A 433 22.85 -16.46 18.83
C ARG A 433 23.27 -15.46 17.76
N GLU A 434 23.62 -15.92 16.56
CA GLU A 434 24.17 -15.07 15.50
C GLU A 434 23.13 -14.66 14.44
N SER A 435 22.04 -15.42 14.26
CA SER A 435 21.05 -15.22 13.18
C SER A 435 19.63 -14.88 13.64
N GLY A 436 19.42 -14.25 14.80
CA GLY A 436 18.14 -13.59 15.15
C GLY A 436 16.83 -14.39 14.94
N GLY A 437 16.86 -15.72 14.92
CA GLY A 437 15.69 -16.61 14.84
C GLY A 437 14.86 -16.57 13.54
N LEU A 438 15.29 -15.88 12.46
CA LEU A 438 14.51 -15.82 11.22
C LEU A 438 14.97 -16.90 10.22
N LEU A 439 14.08 -17.84 9.91
CA LEU A 439 14.33 -18.86 8.89
C LEU A 439 14.24 -18.25 7.49
N GLU A 440 15.24 -18.51 6.66
CA GLU A 440 15.20 -18.16 5.24
C GLU A 440 14.15 -19.00 4.49
N LEU A 441 13.86 -18.57 3.26
CA LEU A 441 12.92 -19.25 2.35
C LEU A 441 11.49 -19.39 2.94
N GLY A 442 11.10 -18.46 3.81
CA GLY A 442 9.80 -18.49 4.48
C GLY A 442 9.56 -19.75 5.32
N GLY A 443 10.61 -20.39 5.83
CA GLY A 443 10.52 -21.63 6.62
C GLY A 443 10.18 -22.88 5.79
N ARG A 444 10.41 -22.85 4.48
CA ARG A 444 10.26 -24.02 3.60
C ARG A 444 11.51 -24.89 3.60
N CYS A 445 11.36 -26.17 3.26
CA CYS A 445 12.47 -27.11 3.21
C CYS A 445 13.46 -26.74 2.10
N ALA A 446 14.67 -26.34 2.46
CA ALA A 446 15.70 -25.94 1.51
C ALA A 446 16.12 -27.09 0.58
N TRP A 447 16.21 -28.31 1.12
CA TRP A 447 16.57 -29.51 0.36
C TRP A 447 15.52 -29.88 -0.71
N CYS A 448 14.23 -29.91 -0.34
CA CYS A 448 13.15 -30.19 -1.30
C CYS A 448 13.07 -29.11 -2.38
N LEU A 449 13.29 -27.85 -2.01
CA LEU A 449 13.30 -26.73 -2.95
C LEU A 449 14.43 -26.86 -3.97
N ALA A 450 15.64 -27.19 -3.52
CA ALA A 450 16.79 -27.35 -4.42
C ALA A 450 16.64 -28.55 -5.35
N LYS A 451 16.26 -29.71 -4.81
CA LYS A 451 16.22 -30.98 -5.55
C LYS A 451 15.03 -31.06 -6.50
N TYR A 452 13.84 -30.70 -6.02
CA TYR A 452 12.58 -30.89 -6.73
C TYR A 452 11.92 -29.57 -7.17
N GLY A 453 12.34 -28.42 -6.63
CA GLY A 453 11.65 -27.15 -6.85
C GLY A 453 10.40 -26.96 -5.98
N ALA A 454 10.17 -27.83 -4.98
CA ALA A 454 8.90 -27.87 -4.27
C ALA A 454 8.87 -27.08 -2.95
N LEU A 455 7.71 -26.53 -2.61
CA LEU A 455 7.46 -25.73 -1.40
C LEU A 455 7.05 -26.56 -0.17
N VAL A 456 7.74 -27.68 0.07
CA VAL A 456 7.43 -28.57 1.20
C VAL A 456 7.65 -27.83 2.52
N PRO A 457 6.69 -27.86 3.47
CA PRO A 457 6.88 -27.26 4.79
C PRO A 457 8.02 -27.95 5.53
N ALA A 458 8.89 -27.17 6.18
CA ALA A 458 9.92 -27.74 7.03
C ALA A 458 9.30 -28.32 8.32
N ASN A 459 9.94 -29.34 8.88
CA ASN A 459 9.59 -29.84 10.19
C ASN A 459 10.46 -29.09 11.21
N LEU A 460 9.85 -28.21 12.02
CA LEU A 460 10.56 -27.41 13.02
C LEU A 460 11.18 -28.25 14.14
N ALA A 461 10.79 -29.53 14.29
CA ALA A 461 11.47 -30.48 15.18
C ALA A 461 12.82 -30.97 14.62
N ILE A 462 13.05 -30.82 13.31
CA ILE A 462 14.30 -31.15 12.65
C ILE A 462 15.19 -29.91 12.67
N ARG A 463 16.44 -30.10 13.12
CA ARG A 463 17.42 -29.02 13.34
C ARG A 463 17.64 -28.17 12.08
N THR A 464 17.89 -26.88 12.27
CA THR A 464 18.25 -25.92 11.22
C THR A 464 19.73 -26.03 10.87
N ALA A 465 20.10 -25.71 9.64
CA ALA A 465 21.49 -25.59 9.22
C ALA A 465 21.78 -24.12 8.86
N SER A 466 22.87 -23.58 9.38
CA SER A 466 23.32 -22.22 9.02
C SER A 466 24.37 -22.26 7.91
N HIS A 467 24.26 -21.35 6.96
CA HIS A 467 25.26 -21.13 5.93
C HIS A 467 25.27 -19.65 5.53
N ASP A 468 26.46 -19.03 5.41
CA ASP A 468 26.62 -17.60 5.07
C ASP A 468 25.75 -16.64 5.91
N GLY A 469 25.58 -16.94 7.20
CA GLY A 469 24.78 -16.11 8.12
C GLY A 469 23.26 -16.30 8.00
N HIS A 470 22.82 -17.21 7.14
CA HIS A 470 21.42 -17.53 6.89
C HIS A 470 21.05 -18.89 7.49
N ALA A 471 19.85 -19.01 8.08
CA ALA A 471 19.35 -20.25 8.68
C ALA A 471 18.33 -20.95 7.77
N TYR A 472 18.59 -22.20 7.43
CA TYR A 472 17.74 -23.04 6.57
C TYR A 472 17.07 -24.16 7.36
N ALA A 473 15.82 -24.47 7.01
CA ALA A 473 15.02 -25.51 7.64
C ALA A 473 14.78 -26.70 6.69
N PHE A 474 14.48 -27.89 7.25
CA PHE A 474 14.39 -29.14 6.50
C PHE A 474 13.16 -29.98 6.91
N SER A 475 12.65 -30.77 5.97
CA SER A 475 11.54 -31.71 6.19
C SER A 475 12.01 -33.09 6.67
N THR A 476 13.28 -33.46 6.42
CA THR A 476 13.89 -34.72 6.84
C THR A 476 15.31 -34.52 7.37
N ILE A 477 15.74 -35.42 8.27
CA ILE A 477 17.10 -35.44 8.82
C ILE A 477 18.10 -35.79 7.71
N GLU A 478 17.74 -36.69 6.81
CA GLU A 478 18.55 -37.08 5.65
C GLU A 478 18.83 -35.90 4.73
N GLY A 479 17.80 -35.09 4.41
CA GLY A 479 17.96 -33.89 3.58
C GLY A 479 18.84 -32.83 4.26
N ALA A 480 18.74 -32.68 5.59
CA ALA A 480 19.62 -31.80 6.35
C ALA A 480 21.09 -32.28 6.30
N LYS A 481 21.33 -33.60 6.40
CA LYS A 481 22.67 -34.19 6.27
C LYS A 481 23.25 -34.02 4.87
N GLU A 482 22.45 -34.24 3.82
CA GLU A 482 22.87 -34.03 2.43
C GLU A 482 23.20 -32.56 2.16
N PHE A 483 22.37 -31.63 2.67
CA PHE A 483 22.65 -30.19 2.58
C PHE A 483 23.94 -29.79 3.31
N ALA A 484 24.19 -30.34 4.49
CA ALA A 484 25.39 -30.05 5.27
C ALA A 484 26.69 -30.49 4.59
N GLN A 485 26.63 -31.45 3.64
CA GLN A 485 27.80 -31.91 2.89
C GLN A 485 28.24 -30.90 1.81
N ASP A 486 27.29 -30.20 1.16
CA ASP A 486 27.57 -29.18 0.14
C ASP A 486 26.55 -28.02 0.18
N PRO A 487 26.59 -27.18 1.22
CA PRO A 487 25.58 -26.12 1.39
C PRO A 487 25.65 -25.08 0.26
N ALA A 488 26.86 -24.78 -0.25
CA ALA A 488 27.04 -23.81 -1.32
C ALA A 488 26.42 -24.29 -2.64
N GLY A 489 26.57 -25.56 -2.99
CA GLY A 489 25.94 -26.16 -4.17
C GLY A 489 24.42 -26.11 -4.11
N PHE A 490 23.83 -26.45 -2.95
CA PHE A 490 22.38 -26.39 -2.76
C PHE A 490 21.83 -24.96 -2.82
N VAL A 491 22.52 -23.98 -2.22
CA VAL A 491 22.11 -22.57 -2.31
C VAL A 491 22.18 -22.07 -3.76
N LEU A 492 23.22 -22.45 -4.51
CA LEU A 492 23.33 -22.11 -5.93
C LEU A 492 22.19 -22.73 -6.75
N GLU A 493 21.85 -24.00 -6.50
CA GLU A 493 20.72 -24.64 -7.18
C GLU A 493 19.39 -23.93 -6.85
N ILE A 494 19.17 -23.50 -5.60
CA ILE A 494 18.00 -22.69 -5.23
C ILE A 494 17.96 -21.40 -6.05
N GLN A 495 19.08 -20.69 -6.17
CA GLN A 495 19.14 -19.47 -7.00
C GLN A 495 18.82 -19.74 -8.47
N LEU A 496 19.30 -20.86 -9.03
CA LEU A 496 18.96 -21.28 -10.39
C LEU A 496 17.48 -21.62 -10.52
N ARG A 497 16.87 -22.25 -9.51
CA ARG A 497 15.43 -22.54 -9.46
C ARG A 497 14.60 -21.25 -9.43
N LEU A 498 14.99 -20.26 -8.64
CA LEU A 498 14.33 -18.94 -8.61
C LEU A 498 14.37 -18.23 -9.96
N LYS A 499 15.50 -18.34 -10.69
CA LYS A 499 15.60 -17.84 -12.06
C LYS A 499 14.74 -18.64 -13.03
N ARG A 500 14.59 -19.95 -12.82
CA ARG A 500 13.75 -20.81 -13.67
C ARG A 500 12.26 -20.60 -13.44
N GLN A 501 11.85 -20.29 -12.21
CA GLN A 501 10.47 -20.12 -11.77
C GLN A 501 10.34 -18.88 -10.87
N PRO A 502 10.18 -17.69 -11.47
CA PRO A 502 10.16 -16.41 -10.75
C PRO A 502 8.98 -16.28 -9.79
N ALA A 503 7.91 -17.06 -9.97
CA ALA A 503 6.77 -17.11 -9.05
C ALA A 503 7.19 -17.49 -7.62
N LEU A 504 8.30 -18.22 -7.44
CA LEU A 504 8.83 -18.59 -6.13
C LEU A 504 9.38 -17.39 -5.34
N ILE A 505 9.79 -16.31 -6.01
CA ILE A 505 10.38 -15.12 -5.36
C ILE A 505 9.39 -14.50 -4.38
N HIS A 506 8.14 -14.31 -4.81
CA HIS A 506 7.07 -13.78 -3.97
C HIS A 506 6.65 -14.78 -2.88
N LEU A 507 6.66 -16.09 -3.18
CA LEU A 507 6.23 -17.13 -2.24
C LEU A 507 7.22 -17.40 -1.10
N LEU A 508 8.50 -17.14 -1.34
CA LEU A 508 9.58 -17.36 -0.38
C LEU A 508 10.00 -16.06 0.34
N ASP A 509 9.23 -14.99 0.18
CA ASP A 509 9.51 -13.65 0.73
C ASP A 509 10.90 -13.08 0.34
N LEU A 510 11.38 -13.42 -0.87
CA LEU A 510 12.69 -13.02 -1.38
C LEU A 510 12.68 -11.67 -2.12
N ASP A 511 11.63 -10.87 -1.96
CA ASP A 511 11.45 -9.56 -2.60
C ASP A 511 12.66 -8.62 -2.42
N ARG A 512 13.35 -8.73 -1.27
CA ARG A 512 14.51 -7.90 -0.93
C ARG A 512 15.69 -8.16 -1.87
N PHE A 513 15.87 -9.41 -2.28
CA PHE A 513 16.94 -9.82 -3.17
C PHE A 513 16.60 -9.56 -4.65
N TYR A 514 15.32 -9.44 -4.97
CA TYR A 514 14.82 -9.25 -6.33
C TYR A 514 13.86 -8.05 -6.45
N PRO A 515 14.33 -6.82 -6.21
CA PRO A 515 13.45 -5.64 -6.11
C PRO A 515 12.73 -5.31 -7.42
N ARG A 516 13.30 -5.67 -8.58
CA ARG A 516 12.73 -5.36 -9.90
C ARG A 516 11.67 -6.36 -10.37
N THR A 517 11.72 -7.59 -9.88
CA THR A 517 10.71 -8.62 -10.17
C THR A 517 9.70 -8.79 -9.04
N SER A 518 9.94 -8.17 -7.88
CA SER A 518 9.03 -8.15 -6.74
C SER A 518 7.66 -7.54 -7.09
N LEU A 519 6.61 -8.34 -6.90
CA LEU A 519 5.21 -7.91 -7.03
C LEU A 519 4.87 -6.75 -6.09
N ARG A 520 5.43 -6.75 -4.87
CA ARG A 520 5.25 -5.66 -3.89
C ARG A 520 5.74 -4.32 -4.43
N ASN A 521 6.86 -4.31 -5.15
CA ASN A 521 7.38 -3.09 -5.75
C ASN A 521 6.57 -2.65 -6.96
N ILE A 522 6.15 -3.59 -7.82
CA ILE A 522 5.24 -3.30 -8.96
C ILE A 522 3.96 -2.60 -8.48
N LEU A 523 3.35 -3.10 -7.40
CA LEU A 523 2.15 -2.50 -6.80
C LEU A 523 2.40 -1.09 -6.23
N LYS A 524 3.60 -0.81 -5.71
CA LYS A 524 4.00 0.55 -5.28
C LYS A 524 4.20 1.48 -6.46
N LEU A 525 4.72 1.01 -7.59
CA LEU A 525 4.95 1.85 -8.78
C LEU A 525 3.65 2.30 -9.42
N GLN A 526 2.65 1.43 -9.50
CA GLN A 526 1.32 1.80 -9.99
C GLN A 526 0.65 2.89 -9.15
N LYS A 527 0.93 2.94 -7.84
CA LYS A 527 0.47 4.03 -6.96
C LYS A 527 0.97 5.39 -7.46
N ARG A 528 2.28 5.51 -7.72
CA ARG A 528 2.91 6.77 -8.16
C ARG A 528 2.43 7.23 -9.54
N SER A 529 2.19 6.29 -10.46
CA SER A 529 1.75 6.60 -11.83
C SER A 529 0.32 7.10 -11.92
N THR A 530 -0.59 6.55 -11.11
CA THR A 530 -2.00 7.01 -11.06
C THR A 530 -2.13 8.38 -10.41
N GLU A 531 -1.33 8.66 -9.37
CA GLU A 531 -1.30 9.95 -8.66
C GLU A 531 -0.84 11.11 -9.58
N LYS A 532 0.25 10.92 -10.34
CA LYS A 532 0.78 11.94 -11.28
C LYS A 532 -0.17 12.27 -12.44
N PHE A 533 -1.04 11.34 -12.83
CA PHE A 533 -1.99 11.56 -13.93
C PHE A 533 -3.17 12.45 -13.50
N CYS A 534 -3.71 12.24 -12.31
CA CYS A 534 -4.81 13.05 -11.78
C CYS A 534 -4.41 14.53 -11.57
N GLU A 535 -3.14 14.83 -11.28
CA GLU A 535 -2.64 16.21 -11.19
C GLU A 535 -2.72 16.95 -12.54
N ARG A 536 -2.38 16.29 -13.66
CA ARG A 536 -2.39 16.91 -15.00
C ARG A 536 -3.80 17.21 -15.53
N GLU A 537 -4.78 16.40 -15.15
CA GLU A 537 -6.17 16.55 -15.63
C GLU A 537 -6.91 17.70 -14.91
N THR A 538 -6.57 17.98 -13.65
CA THR A 538 -7.22 19.05 -12.85
C THR A 538 -6.90 20.48 -13.31
N VAL A 539 -5.88 20.68 -14.14
CA VAL A 539 -5.49 22.00 -14.65
C VAL A 539 -6.26 22.38 -15.94
N ARG A 540 -6.98 21.45 -16.60
CA ARG A 540 -7.52 21.71 -17.96
C ARG A 540 -9.04 21.75 -18.12
N LEU A 541 -9.85 21.49 -17.10
CA LEU A 541 -11.31 21.53 -17.24
C LEU A 541 -11.91 22.86 -16.77
N GLY A 542 -11.93 23.84 -17.68
CA GLY A 542 -12.93 24.88 -17.72
C GLY A 542 -13.90 24.63 -18.86
N GLY A 543 -15.20 24.66 -18.57
CA GLY A 543 -16.26 24.85 -19.57
C GLY A 543 -17.02 23.60 -20.01
N ASP A 544 -18.28 23.57 -19.58
CA ASP A 544 -19.48 22.96 -20.20
C ASP A 544 -19.58 21.44 -20.39
N GLY A 545 -20.82 20.99 -20.17
CA GLY A 545 -21.15 19.61 -19.92
C GLY A 545 -21.22 18.74 -21.17
N THR A 546 -20.93 17.47 -20.98
CA THR A 546 -21.87 16.36 -21.19
C THR A 546 -21.18 15.11 -20.67
N ALA A 547 -21.80 14.48 -19.67
CA ALA A 547 -21.34 13.23 -19.11
C ALA A 547 -21.80 12.10 -20.03
N VAL A 548 -20.87 11.56 -20.82
CA VAL A 548 -21.00 10.23 -21.44
C VAL A 548 -19.61 9.59 -21.43
N ASP A 549 -19.51 8.44 -20.75
CA ASP A 549 -18.48 7.40 -20.87
C ASP A 549 -16.99 7.78 -20.73
N GLN A 550 -16.54 7.92 -19.48
CA GLN A 550 -15.11 7.94 -19.15
C GLN A 550 -14.54 6.52 -19.04
N LEU A 551 -14.21 5.91 -20.19
CA LEU A 551 -13.35 4.73 -20.26
C LEU A 551 -12.45 4.55 -21.53
N PRO A 552 -12.26 5.50 -22.47
CA PRO A 552 -11.31 5.27 -23.57
C PRO A 552 -10.13 6.26 -23.71
N PHE A 553 -9.61 6.93 -22.67
CA PHE A 553 -8.46 7.85 -22.84
C PHE A 553 -7.08 7.30 -22.39
N LEU A 554 -7.01 6.06 -21.88
CA LEU A 554 -5.75 5.46 -21.40
C LEU A 554 -4.77 5.00 -22.49
N LEU A 555 -5.12 5.10 -23.78
CA LEU A 555 -4.40 4.42 -24.88
C LEU A 555 -3.98 5.31 -26.06
N GLN A 556 -4.01 6.64 -25.94
CA GLN A 556 -3.47 7.49 -27.00
C GLN A 556 -1.98 7.75 -26.77
N GLU A 557 -1.16 7.46 -27.78
CA GLU A 557 0.25 7.87 -27.82
C GLU A 557 0.37 9.37 -27.52
N PRO A 558 1.41 9.80 -26.79
CA PRO A 558 1.58 11.22 -26.49
C PRO A 558 1.75 11.98 -27.80
N ARG A 559 0.75 12.78 -28.17
CA ARG A 559 0.89 13.74 -29.26
C ARG A 559 1.91 14.80 -28.81
N ASN A 560 3.05 14.83 -29.50
CA ASN A 560 4.04 15.88 -29.33
C ASN A 560 3.39 17.24 -29.61
N ALA A 561 3.50 18.16 -28.66
CA ALA A 561 3.09 19.55 -28.82
C ALA A 561 4.22 20.44 -28.30
N ASP A 562 4.58 21.46 -29.07
CA ASP A 562 5.63 22.41 -28.69
C ASP A 562 5.20 23.20 -27.46
N ALA A 563 5.99 23.09 -26.40
CA ALA A 563 5.83 23.85 -25.16
C ALA A 563 7.04 24.79 -24.99
N ALA A 564 6.81 26.09 -25.07
CA ALA A 564 7.82 27.07 -24.71
C ALA A 564 8.01 27.09 -23.19
N VAL A 565 9.15 26.60 -22.71
CA VAL A 565 9.54 26.61 -21.30
C VAL A 565 10.48 27.78 -21.06
N MET A 566 10.09 28.72 -20.19
CA MET A 566 11.01 29.72 -19.66
C MET A 566 11.93 28.99 -18.67
N THR A 567 13.24 29.01 -18.92
CA THR A 567 14.23 28.35 -18.05
C THR A 567 14.18 28.95 -16.64
N PRO A 568 13.87 28.18 -15.59
CA PRO A 568 13.96 28.69 -14.23
C PRO A 568 15.42 29.01 -13.91
N VAL A 569 15.67 30.25 -13.47
CA VAL A 569 17.02 30.77 -13.19
C VAL A 569 17.65 30.12 -11.95
N HIS A 570 16.84 29.47 -11.09
CA HIS A 570 17.28 28.75 -9.90
C HIS A 570 16.51 27.42 -9.76
N PHE A 571 17.23 26.31 -9.82
CA PHE A 571 16.70 25.00 -9.45
C PHE A 571 16.77 24.85 -7.93
N GLU A 572 15.64 24.61 -7.27
CA GLU A 572 15.63 24.22 -5.87
C GLU A 572 16.11 22.77 -5.76
N THR A 573 17.41 22.57 -5.56
CA THR A 573 17.97 21.23 -5.33
C THR A 573 17.72 20.80 -3.90
N ILE A 574 17.04 19.66 -3.73
CA ILE A 574 16.63 19.06 -2.45
C ILE A 574 17.82 18.77 -1.52
N GLN A 575 19.03 18.64 -2.07
CA GLN A 575 20.27 18.52 -1.31
C GLN A 575 20.93 19.89 -1.11
N LYS A 576 20.61 20.54 0.01
CA LYS A 576 21.38 21.69 0.48
C LYS A 576 22.61 21.18 1.23
N ASP A 577 23.78 21.25 0.59
CA ASP A 577 25.04 20.98 1.25
C ASP A 577 25.30 22.06 2.31
N THR A 578 25.17 21.67 3.57
CA THR A 578 25.42 22.55 4.73
C THR A 578 26.91 22.82 4.96
N SER A 579 27.78 22.00 4.35
CA SER A 579 29.24 22.17 4.39
C SER A 579 29.76 23.10 3.29
N TYR A 580 28.94 23.39 2.26
CA TYR A 580 29.29 24.26 1.15
C TYR A 580 29.63 25.67 1.62
N HIS A 581 30.79 26.17 1.19
CA HIS A 581 31.23 27.55 1.38
C HIS A 581 31.71 28.11 0.04
N TRP A 582 31.19 29.28 -0.34
CA TRP A 582 31.52 29.91 -1.62
C TRP A 582 32.96 30.45 -1.67
N ASN A 583 33.60 30.65 -0.52
CA ASN A 583 34.95 31.19 -0.41
C ASN A 583 36.00 30.08 -0.38
N GLU A 584 36.80 29.98 -1.44
CA GLU A 584 37.84 28.97 -1.59
C GLU A 584 38.92 29.06 -0.47
N TRP A 585 39.19 30.25 0.05
CA TRP A 585 40.18 30.43 1.12
C TRP A 585 39.72 29.85 2.46
N ASP A 586 38.42 29.84 2.72
CA ASP A 586 37.87 29.20 3.91
C ASP A 586 37.94 27.67 3.81
N LEU A 587 37.71 27.12 2.61
CA LEU A 587 37.88 25.69 2.36
C LEU A 587 39.34 25.25 2.55
N ARG A 588 40.30 26.02 2.03
CA ARG A 588 41.74 25.76 2.24
C ARG A 588 42.13 25.81 3.71
N ARG A 589 41.65 26.80 4.47
CA ARG A 589 41.89 26.88 5.92
C ARG A 589 41.36 25.66 6.67
N ARG A 590 40.17 25.16 6.33
CA ARG A 590 39.59 23.95 6.94
C ARG A 590 40.37 22.69 6.58
N ALA A 591 40.78 22.56 5.32
CA ALA A 591 41.59 21.43 4.88
C ALA A 591 42.93 21.38 5.62
N LEU A 592 43.59 22.55 5.78
CA LEU A 592 44.82 22.66 6.57
C LEU A 592 44.59 22.32 8.05
N ALA A 593 43.48 22.78 8.64
CA ALA A 593 43.14 22.43 10.02
C ALA A 593 42.86 20.92 10.22
N MET A 594 42.24 20.27 9.24
CA MET A 594 42.04 18.81 9.23
C MET A 594 43.36 18.06 9.08
N ALA A 595 44.24 18.49 8.17
CA ALA A 595 45.57 17.90 8.02
C ALA A 595 46.39 18.03 9.32
N ASP A 596 46.38 19.21 9.93
CA ASP A 596 46.99 19.46 11.25
C ASP A 596 46.41 18.57 12.36
N LEU A 597 45.13 18.21 12.28
CA LEU A 597 44.49 17.28 13.24
C LEU A 597 44.92 15.84 13.00
N MET A 598 45.17 15.44 11.75
CA MET A 598 45.66 14.10 11.41
C MET A 598 47.11 13.89 11.86
N ASP A 599 47.93 14.94 11.85
CA ASP A 599 49.32 14.90 12.33
C ASP A 599 49.43 15.02 13.87
N LYS A 600 48.32 15.31 14.57
CA LYS A 600 48.30 15.40 16.03
C LYS A 600 47.96 14.04 16.65
N ALA A 601 48.94 13.43 17.32
CA ALA A 601 48.69 12.26 18.16
C ALA A 601 47.92 12.65 19.43
N THR A 602 46.72 12.10 19.62
CA THR A 602 45.96 12.30 20.86
C THR A 602 46.56 11.44 21.97
N ARG A 603 46.90 12.07 23.11
CA ARG A 603 47.51 11.37 24.26
C ARG A 603 46.45 10.70 25.18
N SER A 604 45.17 10.85 24.87
CA SER A 604 44.04 10.21 25.56
C SER A 604 42.77 10.33 24.71
N SER A 605 41.97 9.26 24.60
CA SER A 605 40.59 9.34 24.06
C SER A 605 39.60 9.37 25.23
N GLN A 606 38.69 10.34 25.19
CA GLN A 606 37.63 10.49 26.18
C GLN A 606 36.35 9.94 25.55
N THR A 607 35.88 8.78 25.99
CA THR A 607 34.62 8.18 25.50
C THR A 607 33.42 8.89 26.13
N THR A 608 32.25 8.82 25.47
CA THR A 608 30.98 9.44 25.92
C THR A 608 30.62 9.10 27.38
N VAL A 609 31.06 7.93 27.87
CA VAL A 609 30.87 7.47 29.27
C VAL A 609 31.67 8.29 30.29
N SER A 610 32.81 8.85 29.89
CA SER A 610 33.68 9.63 30.79
C SER A 610 33.27 11.10 30.95
N HIS A 611 32.26 11.57 30.19
CA HIS A 611 31.63 12.87 30.37
C HIS A 611 30.85 12.96 31.71
N CYS A 612 30.45 11.83 32.29
CA CYS A 612 29.62 11.80 33.50
C CYS A 612 30.40 11.75 34.83
N ARG A 613 31.72 12.00 34.84
CA ARG A 613 32.56 11.91 36.06
C ARG A 613 33.06 13.24 36.62
N ARG A 614 32.58 14.39 36.14
CA ARG A 614 32.86 15.68 36.77
C ARG A 614 31.62 16.27 37.42
N GLU A 615 31.68 16.41 38.74
CA GLU A 615 30.89 17.41 39.45
C GLU A 615 31.22 18.78 38.83
N GLN A 616 30.24 19.35 38.11
CA GLN A 616 30.32 20.74 37.67
C GLN A 616 29.76 21.62 38.79
N GLU A 617 30.63 22.22 39.59
CA GLU A 617 30.28 23.46 40.27
C GLU A 617 30.07 24.53 39.19
N ALA A 618 28.81 24.89 38.93
CA ALA A 618 28.48 25.91 37.95
C ALA A 618 28.88 27.29 38.50
N GLN A 619 30.02 27.82 38.06
CA GLN A 619 30.30 29.24 38.17
C GLN A 619 29.32 30.02 37.27
N VAL A 620 28.38 30.70 37.93
CA VAL A 620 27.42 31.60 37.28
C VAL A 620 28.17 32.80 36.72
N TYR A 621 28.26 32.89 35.38
CA TYR A 621 28.58 34.13 34.70
C TYR A 621 27.28 34.90 34.49
N LEU A 622 27.08 35.98 35.25
CA LEU A 622 26.00 36.92 34.97
C LEU A 622 26.23 37.55 33.60
N LEU A 623 25.21 37.50 32.74
CA LEU A 623 25.22 38.14 31.42
C LEU A 623 25.53 39.63 31.59
N LYS A 624 26.59 40.10 30.92
CA LYS A 624 26.84 41.54 30.78
C LYS A 624 25.66 42.19 30.07
N GLU A 625 25.15 43.28 30.61
CA GLU A 625 24.15 44.11 29.96
C GLU A 625 24.68 44.57 28.59
N LYS A 626 24.10 44.03 27.52
CA LYS A 626 24.28 44.55 26.17
C LYS A 626 23.16 45.54 25.92
N ALA A 627 23.51 46.84 25.88
CA ALA A 627 22.65 47.84 25.30
C ALA A 627 22.38 47.44 23.83
N GLN A 628 21.12 47.17 23.51
CA GLN A 628 20.72 46.88 22.14
C GLN A 628 20.58 48.21 21.39
N ASN A 629 21.40 48.41 20.37
CA ASN A 629 21.12 49.42 19.36
C ASN A 629 19.88 48.98 18.58
N THR A 630 18.76 49.64 18.83
CA THR A 630 17.59 49.55 17.96
C THR A 630 17.98 50.06 16.57
N MET A 631 17.67 49.29 15.52
CA MET A 631 17.81 49.78 14.16
C MET A 631 16.92 51.02 13.98
N LYS A 632 17.53 52.17 13.67
CA LYS A 632 16.79 53.27 13.07
C LYS A 632 16.50 52.93 11.61
N CYS A 633 15.29 52.44 11.34
CA CYS A 633 14.76 52.42 9.98
C CYS A 633 14.49 53.86 9.53
N LYS A 634 15.43 54.47 8.81
CA LYS A 634 15.21 55.74 8.11
C LYS A 634 14.83 55.39 6.66
N GLY A 635 13.53 55.42 6.36
CA GLY A 635 13.08 55.32 4.98
C GLY A 635 13.48 56.58 4.23
N THR A 636 14.26 56.46 3.15
CA THR A 636 14.43 57.54 2.18
C THR A 636 13.19 57.55 1.28
N ALA A 637 12.22 58.40 1.61
CA ALA A 637 11.18 58.77 0.67
C ALA A 637 11.84 59.57 -0.47
N ALA A 638 11.71 59.10 -1.71
CA ALA A 638 12.17 59.86 -2.86
C ALA A 638 11.23 61.04 -3.10
N ILE A 639 11.79 62.25 -3.22
CA ILE A 639 11.07 63.50 -3.49
C ILE A 639 10.16 63.29 -4.71
N ARG A 640 8.84 63.41 -4.52
CA ARG A 640 7.89 63.28 -5.63
C ARG A 640 7.62 64.65 -6.23
N GLY A 641 8.22 64.90 -7.40
CA GLY A 641 7.93 66.10 -8.20
C GLY A 641 6.59 65.97 -8.91
N LYS A 642 5.63 66.85 -8.61
CA LYS A 642 4.39 67.01 -9.38
C LYS A 642 4.42 68.32 -10.15
N LYS A 643 3.99 68.28 -11.42
CA LYS A 643 3.80 69.47 -12.25
C LYS A 643 2.32 69.66 -12.48
N TYR A 644 1.81 70.87 -12.26
CA TYR A 644 0.45 71.23 -12.67
C TYR A 644 0.42 72.64 -13.24
N ILE A 645 -0.58 72.90 -14.07
CA ILE A 645 -0.73 74.19 -14.77
C ILE A 645 -1.65 75.07 -13.93
N ALA A 646 -1.12 76.18 -13.43
CA ALA A 646 -1.86 77.15 -12.63
C ALA A 646 -2.32 78.32 -13.52
N GLY A 647 -3.47 78.91 -13.19
CA GLY A 647 -4.04 80.04 -13.93
C GLY A 647 -5.15 79.69 -14.93
N LEU A 648 -5.57 78.41 -15.01
CA LEU A 648 -6.71 77.99 -15.84
C LEU A 648 -8.09 78.41 -15.28
N ARG A 649 -8.16 78.84 -14.02
CA ARG A 649 -9.38 79.41 -13.41
C ARG A 649 -9.01 80.64 -12.57
N GLY A 650 -9.52 81.81 -12.98
CA GLY A 650 -9.25 83.13 -12.38
C GLY A 650 -9.56 84.28 -13.37
N LYS A 651 -9.42 85.55 -12.95
CA LYS A 651 -9.68 86.75 -13.77
C LYS A 651 -8.94 86.68 -15.13
N ALA A 652 -9.57 87.18 -16.18
CA ALA A 652 -9.23 86.97 -17.61
C ALA A 652 -7.81 87.39 -18.05
N GLU A 653 -7.07 88.14 -17.24
CA GLU A 653 -5.74 88.68 -17.59
C GLU A 653 -4.56 87.78 -17.17
N ARG A 654 -4.81 86.60 -16.57
CA ARG A 654 -3.74 85.73 -16.06
C ARG A 654 -3.42 84.58 -17.04
N GLN A 655 -2.23 84.58 -17.64
CA GLN A 655 -1.80 83.52 -18.55
C GLN A 655 -1.44 82.21 -17.80
N PRO A 656 -1.77 81.03 -18.38
CA PRO A 656 -1.46 79.75 -17.76
C PRO A 656 0.04 79.51 -17.74
N HIS A 657 0.58 79.13 -16.58
CA HIS A 657 1.99 78.77 -16.43
C HIS A 657 2.14 77.49 -15.62
N THR A 658 3.20 76.72 -15.91
CA THR A 658 3.43 75.43 -15.25
C THR A 658 4.17 75.65 -13.94
N VAL A 659 3.56 75.22 -12.83
CA VAL A 659 4.18 75.23 -11.51
C VAL A 659 4.68 73.81 -11.21
N ARG A 660 5.94 73.72 -10.79
CA ARG A 660 6.54 72.47 -10.31
C ARG A 660 6.61 72.54 -8.79
N ILE A 661 6.07 71.52 -8.12
CA ILE A 661 6.15 71.39 -6.67
C ILE A 661 6.83 70.08 -6.35
N GLU A 662 7.82 70.16 -5.47
CA GLU A 662 8.50 69.02 -4.87
C GLU A 662 7.92 68.82 -3.47
N LEU A 663 7.41 67.61 -3.22
CA LEU A 663 6.83 67.25 -1.94
C LEU A 663 7.75 66.22 -1.27
N ASP A 664 8.32 66.61 -0.13
CA ASP A 664 8.88 65.69 0.86
C ASP A 664 7.72 65.20 1.74
N LEU A 665 7.48 63.88 1.77
CA LEU A 665 6.44 63.24 2.57
C LEU A 665 7.06 62.26 3.57
#